data_AF-A0A5J4P0A9-F1
#
_entry.id   AF-A0A5J4P0A9-F1
#
_cell.length_a   1.000
_cell.length_b   1.000
_cell.length_c   1.000
_cell.angle_alpha   90.00
_cell.angle_beta   90.00
_cell.angle_gamma   90.00
#
_symmetry.space_group_name_H-M   'P 1'
#
loop_
_entity.id
_entity.type
_entity.pdbx_description
1 polymer ?
#
loop_
_entity_poly.entity_id
_entity_poly.type
_entity_poly.pdbx_seq_one_letter_code
_entity_poly.pdbx_strand_id
1 'polypeptide(L)'
;MDKEQESVVLSIGDCVTLSVEAGLFGILGTHGQIETELNVVTSASNDPSSICKLRDCRFLVLPMCRYTAAVTYRKSRKKVVESMFDTVYLAKLQLLHVKSNRIVTFKKQRPACLERSAVQVLLDECGTDGSWMCVQPCYKHRQMGDPVVIGDHVLLTSVRTGHVLNVTNLPNLLGTDPQCEVNGLQDSLTSWRLSLYLHHKDNIEHVLKGGDVIRLFHTESERFLTCDEYNGHQVFLRTTYRAAATTATSSKALWEVEVIHRDPTRTEAARWNSLYRLKHLATGLYLSVEPNPGESSATTASMDNRDRFISPLFLTVSTKPTIDTVFELESTAVASNANGLVPDRSFVRLRHVNSATWVQSTSVAIDITVDRPIMHKLGCVPLKVDKETFSIVPVSATVVRELDFANDAIKQLMSMACAFEENTITDKMVRILACLLVELVWFLVDGSKLDHGNLFHLLDDVVASRERQKLLREQNIIEQIFRLLRSPVISSLEPCERRPMAENWRTYTESDPFPNNDLTTDASSSPNRSGSTLISTRSRLDQVRYIGALCYRVLNVAQKGYRKNQTNINPSTRVPVARPWFLKYLADLCISNDRAVAVTQELICHSLLREENEDLLIKTISEDERVFLFWKKPEVLTDSSRNNTIAEINKHMKISLVELCQAARHHSTNESFHPKRVLDYYQKQIYLFAQMCRERQYIAINYLTSKLPIPLLLKCIDNEQVPEELRALHCKLLLHLHLDRTPQDIIQPIQYVRIWRNISLEYQFDSYESADVQTLEMTHNRDQFTPVIEFVNRYFNSGDLCMAHASLTLEVVSLARCLVYFGFYQLSSLLSLGQRLLFIVDQWACREQPRIAPETSSGSNQRTGKSQDYVEPTLKILEILKFIMDVRLDHAIHCVVAFYQKKIECFSSANRFPDSCLEKLSQDEECSLVNECIEFALQMKPDTTDCPYVTESDKKSFKPVSDGKSSSSPRLELLDIDGQKGRLMTTVMARLFLSPHKNLVTESLELLFRQHGQYEEFSIAMRQAR
;
A
#
# COMPACT_ATOMS: atom_id res chain seq x y z
N MET A 1 -59.07 -8.87 -16.48
CA MET A 1 -59.54 -7.88 -15.50
C MET A 1 -58.67 -6.66 -15.62
N ASP A 2 -59.12 -5.77 -16.48
CA ASP A 2 -58.55 -4.45 -16.71
C ASP A 2 -58.77 -3.61 -15.46
N LYS A 3 -57.73 -3.44 -14.65
CA LYS A 3 -57.67 -2.30 -13.74
C LYS A 3 -57.18 -1.13 -14.57
N GLU A 4 -57.99 -0.09 -14.62
CA GLU A 4 -57.69 1.20 -15.22
C GLU A 4 -56.27 1.63 -14.89
N GLN A 5 -55.56 2.08 -15.91
CA GLN A 5 -54.18 2.52 -15.86
C GLN A 5 -54.14 3.82 -15.07
N GLU A 6 -54.01 3.75 -13.73
CA GLU A 6 -53.74 4.93 -12.92
C GLU A 6 -52.46 5.58 -13.45
N SER A 7 -52.61 6.76 -14.06
CA SER A 7 -51.50 7.55 -14.56
C SER A 7 -50.62 7.97 -13.38
N VAL A 8 -49.44 7.37 -13.27
CA VAL A 8 -48.50 7.65 -12.17
C VAL A 8 -47.91 9.04 -12.37
N VAL A 9 -48.04 9.89 -11.35
CA VAL A 9 -47.43 11.23 -11.30
C VAL A 9 -45.97 11.09 -10.88
N LEU A 10 -45.08 11.90 -11.47
CA LEU A 10 -43.68 11.96 -11.09
C LEU A 10 -43.54 12.66 -9.72
N SER A 11 -42.87 12.02 -8.76
CA SER A 11 -42.59 12.60 -7.45
C SER A 11 -41.09 12.75 -7.21
N ILE A 12 -40.72 13.65 -6.29
CA ILE A 12 -39.33 13.81 -5.87
C ILE A 12 -38.87 12.55 -5.13
N GLY A 13 -37.72 11.99 -5.53
CA GLY A 13 -37.19 10.72 -5.04
C GLY A 13 -37.47 9.52 -5.94
N ASP A 14 -38.22 9.69 -7.03
CA ASP A 14 -38.40 8.64 -8.05
C ASP A 14 -37.13 8.43 -8.87
N CYS A 15 -36.88 7.18 -9.25
CA CYS A 15 -35.84 6.81 -10.20
C CYS A 15 -36.45 6.67 -11.59
N VAL A 16 -35.90 7.38 -12.58
CA VAL A 16 -36.44 7.49 -13.94
C VAL A 16 -35.37 7.25 -15.00
N THR A 17 -35.81 6.91 -16.21
CA THR A 17 -34.97 6.80 -17.41
C THR A 17 -35.39 7.81 -18.48
N LEU A 18 -34.37 8.51 -19.00
CA LEU A 18 -34.36 9.46 -20.11
C LEU A 18 -34.47 8.88 -21.53
N SER A 19 -35.62 8.73 -22.19
CA SER A 19 -35.64 8.32 -23.62
C SER A 19 -35.84 9.48 -24.59
N VAL A 20 -35.13 9.48 -25.72
CA VAL A 20 -35.27 10.47 -26.81
C VAL A 20 -35.83 9.80 -28.06
N GLU A 21 -36.78 10.47 -28.73
CA GLU A 21 -37.45 10.00 -29.96
C GLU A 21 -37.25 10.96 -31.16
N ALA A 22 -36.43 12.00 -31.03
CA ALA A 22 -36.21 13.03 -32.05
C ALA A 22 -35.09 12.63 -33.04
N GLY A 23 -35.43 11.88 -34.08
CA GLY A 23 -34.51 11.51 -35.19
C GLY A 23 -33.50 10.40 -34.88
N LEU A 24 -33.29 10.09 -33.60
CA LEU A 24 -32.50 8.98 -33.07
C LEU A 24 -33.26 8.38 -31.87
N PHE A 25 -33.50 7.07 -31.84
CA PHE A 25 -34.05 6.39 -30.67
C PHE A 25 -32.92 6.00 -29.72
N GLY A 26 -32.97 6.47 -28.48
CA GLY A 26 -31.98 6.09 -27.49
C GLY A 26 -32.29 6.55 -26.08
N ILE A 27 -31.53 6.04 -25.10
CA ILE A 27 -31.68 6.37 -23.69
C ILE A 27 -30.45 7.15 -23.20
N LEU A 28 -30.69 8.23 -22.45
CA LEU A 28 -29.64 8.99 -21.77
C LEU A 28 -28.87 8.09 -20.80
N GLY A 29 -27.55 8.08 -20.93
CA GLY A 29 -26.64 7.31 -20.09
C GLY A 29 -25.24 7.91 -20.05
N THR A 30 -24.27 7.11 -19.61
CA THR A 30 -22.87 7.53 -19.48
C THR A 30 -21.95 6.47 -20.07
N HIS A 31 -20.79 6.89 -20.59
CA HIS A 31 -19.77 5.95 -21.10
C HIS A 31 -19.08 5.16 -19.98
N GLY A 32 -18.96 5.75 -18.78
CA GLY A 32 -18.32 5.13 -17.62
C GLY A 32 -18.34 6.04 -16.39
N GLN A 33 -17.51 5.73 -15.38
CA GLN A 33 -17.32 6.57 -14.20
C GLN A 33 -16.23 7.64 -14.36
N ILE A 34 -15.24 7.40 -15.22
CA ILE A 34 -14.11 8.31 -15.42
C ILE A 34 -14.50 9.47 -16.34
N GLU A 35 -15.21 9.17 -17.43
CA GLU A 35 -15.75 10.19 -18.33
C GLU A 35 -16.95 10.89 -17.67
N THR A 36 -16.89 12.22 -17.61
CA THR A 36 -17.95 13.07 -17.03
C THR A 36 -19.00 13.47 -18.06
N GLU A 37 -18.83 13.08 -19.32
CA GLU A 37 -19.72 13.41 -20.43
C GLU A 37 -20.94 12.47 -20.48
N LEU A 38 -22.07 13.03 -20.85
CA LEU A 38 -23.33 12.30 -21.07
C LEU A 38 -23.39 11.79 -22.52
N ASN A 39 -23.93 10.60 -22.70
CA ASN A 39 -24.16 10.01 -24.02
C ASN A 39 -25.58 9.44 -24.14
N VAL A 40 -26.02 9.18 -25.36
CA VAL A 40 -27.24 8.45 -25.68
C VAL A 40 -26.88 7.04 -26.11
N VAL A 41 -27.34 6.05 -25.35
CA VAL A 41 -27.23 4.64 -25.71
C VAL A 41 -28.30 4.32 -26.75
N THR A 42 -27.87 4.04 -27.98
CA THR A 42 -28.74 3.67 -29.09
C THR A 42 -28.83 2.15 -29.20
N SER A 43 -30.00 1.64 -29.61
CA SER A 43 -30.22 0.23 -29.88
C SER A 43 -30.52 0.02 -31.37
N ALA A 44 -30.05 -1.08 -31.95
CA ALA A 44 -30.33 -1.44 -33.35
C ALA A 44 -31.81 -1.78 -33.59
N SER A 45 -32.52 -2.14 -32.52
CA SER A 45 -33.97 -2.30 -32.47
C SER A 45 -34.58 -1.15 -31.69
N ASN A 46 -35.68 -0.55 -32.17
CA ASN A 46 -36.47 0.47 -31.46
C ASN A 46 -37.14 -0.03 -30.14
N ASP A 47 -36.76 -1.22 -29.67
CA ASP A 47 -37.28 -1.82 -28.44
C ASP A 47 -36.41 -1.45 -27.23
N PRO A 48 -36.93 -0.76 -26.21
CA PRO A 48 -36.17 -0.40 -25.00
C PRO A 48 -35.73 -1.64 -24.19
N SER A 49 -36.38 -2.80 -24.38
CA SER A 49 -36.01 -4.08 -23.78
C SER A 49 -34.72 -4.69 -24.36
N SER A 50 -34.24 -4.18 -25.49
CA SER A 50 -32.99 -4.64 -26.12
C SER A 50 -31.73 -4.00 -25.53
N ILE A 51 -31.90 -3.00 -24.64
CA ILE A 51 -30.80 -2.24 -24.07
C ILE A 51 -30.23 -2.99 -22.87
N CYS A 52 -29.16 -3.75 -23.11
CA CYS A 52 -28.48 -4.57 -22.09
C CYS A 52 -27.85 -3.77 -20.94
N LYS A 53 -27.80 -2.43 -21.00
CA LYS A 53 -27.14 -1.55 -20.00
C LYS A 53 -28.09 -0.57 -19.31
N LEU A 54 -29.33 -0.98 -19.03
CA LEU A 54 -30.32 -0.11 -18.38
C LEU A 54 -29.84 0.49 -17.03
N ARG A 55 -28.90 -0.16 -16.34
CA ARG A 55 -28.26 0.32 -15.11
C ARG A 55 -27.52 1.65 -15.26
N ASP A 56 -26.92 1.89 -16.42
CA ASP A 56 -26.11 3.08 -16.71
C ASP A 56 -26.97 4.28 -17.15
N CYS A 57 -28.30 4.09 -17.22
CA CYS A 57 -29.27 5.06 -17.70
C CYS A 57 -30.24 5.57 -16.62
N ARG A 58 -29.95 5.26 -15.34
CA ARG A 58 -30.85 5.54 -14.20
C ARG A 58 -30.54 6.92 -13.60
N PHE A 59 -31.57 7.75 -13.49
CA PHE A 59 -31.49 9.07 -12.85
C PHE A 59 -32.47 9.19 -11.69
N LEU A 60 -31.98 9.65 -10.54
CA LEU A 60 -32.80 9.97 -9.37
C LEU A 60 -33.20 11.44 -9.42
N VAL A 61 -34.50 11.71 -9.29
CA VAL A 61 -35.04 13.07 -9.24
C VAL A 61 -34.87 13.65 -7.85
N LEU A 62 -34.06 14.71 -7.74
CA LEU A 62 -33.77 15.40 -6.49
C LEU A 62 -34.43 16.80 -6.46
N PRO A 63 -34.76 17.30 -5.26
CA PRO A 63 -35.21 18.67 -5.10
C PRO A 63 -34.04 19.66 -5.30
N MET A 64 -34.38 20.93 -5.52
CA MET A 64 -33.39 22.00 -5.64
C MET A 64 -32.54 22.15 -4.36
N CYS A 65 -31.22 21.98 -4.49
CA CYS A 65 -30.27 22.27 -3.42
C CYS A 65 -29.68 23.69 -3.51
N ARG A 66 -29.42 24.32 -2.35
CA ARG A 66 -28.69 25.61 -2.25
C ARG A 66 -27.19 25.36 -2.08
N TYR A 67 -26.38 25.98 -2.94
CA TYR A 67 -24.93 25.75 -3.02
C TYR A 67 -24.07 26.83 -2.33
N THR A 68 -24.68 27.70 -1.52
CA THR A 68 -24.00 28.87 -0.90
C THR A 68 -22.96 28.52 0.18
N ALA A 69 -22.88 27.26 0.63
CA ALA A 69 -21.81 26.76 1.51
C ALA A 69 -21.49 25.29 1.16
N ALA A 70 -20.56 25.06 0.23
CA ALA A 70 -20.25 23.74 -0.33
C ALA A 70 -19.73 22.70 0.69
N VAL A 71 -19.30 23.12 1.89
CA VAL A 71 -18.68 22.24 2.90
C VAL A 71 -19.70 21.44 3.73
N THR A 72 -20.98 21.85 3.77
CA THR A 72 -22.02 21.20 4.60
C THR A 72 -22.92 20.22 3.80
N TYR A 73 -22.55 19.92 2.55
CA TYR A 73 -23.44 19.24 1.59
C TYR A 73 -23.58 17.72 1.81
N ARG A 74 -22.51 17.01 2.23
CA ARG A 74 -22.51 15.53 2.35
C ARG A 74 -23.39 14.98 3.48
N LYS A 75 -23.56 15.71 4.59
CA LYS A 75 -24.41 15.28 5.73
C LYS A 75 -25.90 15.51 5.50
N SER A 76 -26.26 16.36 4.54
CA SER A 76 -27.63 16.84 4.33
C SER A 76 -28.45 15.95 3.39
N ARG A 77 -27.81 15.07 2.59
CA ARG A 77 -28.49 14.16 1.65
C ARG A 77 -29.50 13.19 2.32
N LYS A 78 -29.28 12.81 3.59
CA LYS A 78 -30.23 11.95 4.33
C LYS A 78 -31.48 12.69 4.82
N LYS A 79 -31.38 14.00 5.10
CA LYS A 79 -32.47 14.80 5.68
C LYS A 79 -33.44 15.36 4.64
N VAL A 80 -33.02 15.52 3.38
CA VAL A 80 -33.84 16.10 2.31
C VAL A 80 -34.87 15.09 1.75
N VAL A 81 -34.67 13.80 2.00
CA VAL A 81 -35.57 12.71 1.59
C VAL A 81 -36.89 12.70 2.40
N GLU A 82 -36.98 13.44 3.51
CA GLU A 82 -38.14 13.42 4.41
C GLU A 82 -39.32 14.31 3.96
N SER A 83 -39.14 15.18 2.95
CA SER A 83 -40.22 16.02 2.39
C SER A 83 -40.44 15.72 0.90
N MET A 84 -41.26 14.72 0.58
CA MET A 84 -41.56 14.30 -0.79
C MET A 84 -42.87 14.96 -1.27
N PHE A 85 -42.82 15.66 -2.41
CA PHE A 85 -43.97 16.26 -3.07
C PHE A 85 -44.02 15.83 -4.53
N ASP A 86 -45.22 15.84 -5.11
CA ASP A 86 -45.41 15.60 -6.54
C ASP A 86 -44.79 16.74 -7.35
N THR A 87 -44.13 16.38 -8.46
CA THR A 87 -43.48 17.35 -9.32
C THR A 87 -44.47 17.95 -10.31
N VAL A 88 -44.33 19.25 -10.50
CA VAL A 88 -45.22 20.09 -11.29
C VAL A 88 -44.41 20.72 -12.42
N TYR A 89 -45.02 20.98 -13.58
CA TYR A 89 -44.34 21.70 -14.66
C TYR A 89 -43.82 23.07 -14.16
N LEU A 90 -42.58 23.42 -14.56
CA LEU A 90 -41.75 24.53 -14.05
C LEU A 90 -41.17 24.37 -12.64
N ALA A 91 -41.40 23.25 -11.95
CA ALA A 91 -40.68 22.97 -10.71
C ALA A 91 -39.16 22.86 -10.97
N LYS A 92 -38.37 23.38 -10.03
CA LYS A 92 -36.91 23.29 -10.07
C LYS A 92 -36.47 21.96 -9.48
N LEU A 93 -35.78 21.16 -10.27
CA LEU A 93 -35.26 19.85 -9.89
C LEU A 93 -33.79 19.69 -10.27
N GLN A 94 -33.21 18.59 -9.82
CA GLN A 94 -31.86 18.14 -10.16
C GLN A 94 -31.90 16.67 -10.52
N LEU A 95 -31.06 16.28 -11.48
CA LEU A 95 -30.94 14.87 -11.90
C LEU A 95 -29.61 14.32 -11.39
N LEU A 96 -29.69 13.34 -10.49
CA LEU A 96 -28.55 12.59 -9.99
C LEU A 96 -28.42 11.28 -10.77
N HIS A 97 -27.27 11.05 -11.40
CA HIS A 97 -26.99 9.77 -12.01
C HIS A 97 -26.68 8.71 -10.94
N VAL A 98 -27.45 7.62 -10.90
CA VAL A 98 -27.40 6.64 -9.79
C VAL A 98 -26.06 5.92 -9.71
N LYS A 99 -25.49 5.52 -10.86
CA LYS A 99 -24.23 4.77 -10.92
C LYS A 99 -23.02 5.62 -10.54
N SER A 100 -22.83 6.79 -11.13
CA SER A 100 -21.67 7.65 -10.81
C SER A 100 -21.87 8.46 -9.54
N ASN A 101 -23.10 8.58 -9.04
CA ASN A 101 -23.46 9.44 -7.91
C ASN A 101 -23.09 10.92 -8.13
N ARG A 102 -23.14 11.35 -9.40
CA ARG A 102 -22.85 12.73 -9.87
C ARG A 102 -24.10 13.38 -10.44
N ILE A 103 -24.18 14.71 -10.37
CA ILE A 103 -25.33 15.52 -10.75
C ILE A 103 -25.09 16.12 -12.14
N VAL A 104 -26.12 16.06 -12.99
CA VAL A 104 -26.11 16.69 -14.32
C VAL A 104 -26.03 18.21 -14.19
N THR A 105 -25.06 18.83 -14.86
CA THR A 105 -24.73 20.24 -14.68
C THR A 105 -24.37 20.92 -16.00
N PHE A 106 -25.02 22.05 -16.30
CA PHE A 106 -24.70 22.88 -17.47
C PHE A 106 -23.54 23.82 -17.14
N LYS A 107 -22.46 23.77 -17.91
CA LYS A 107 -21.27 24.63 -17.71
C LYS A 107 -21.29 25.81 -18.67
N LYS A 108 -21.91 26.92 -18.28
CA LYS A 108 -22.08 28.14 -19.12
C LYS A 108 -20.80 28.64 -19.80
N GLN A 109 -19.64 28.46 -19.17
CA GLN A 109 -18.34 28.94 -19.68
C GLN A 109 -17.63 27.94 -20.61
N ARG A 110 -18.24 26.78 -20.91
CA ARG A 110 -17.63 25.75 -21.76
C ARG A 110 -18.51 25.40 -22.96
N PRO A 111 -17.99 25.52 -24.19
CA PRO A 111 -18.67 25.01 -25.37
C PRO A 111 -18.62 23.48 -25.41
N ALA A 112 -19.62 22.87 -26.03
CA ALA A 112 -19.66 21.42 -26.26
C ALA A 112 -18.55 20.98 -27.25
N CYS A 113 -18.21 19.69 -27.22
CA CYS A 113 -17.05 19.15 -27.93
C CYS A 113 -17.29 18.99 -29.43
N LEU A 114 -18.48 18.55 -29.84
CA LEU A 114 -18.90 18.44 -31.24
C LEU A 114 -19.54 19.74 -31.71
N GLU A 115 -20.55 20.24 -30.97
CA GLU A 115 -21.28 21.45 -31.33
C GLU A 115 -20.81 22.69 -30.55
N ARG A 116 -19.95 23.49 -31.17
CA ARG A 116 -19.36 24.68 -30.51
C ARG A 116 -20.38 25.78 -30.15
N SER A 117 -21.56 25.79 -30.78
CA SER A 117 -22.68 26.70 -30.46
C SER A 117 -23.44 26.29 -29.20
N ALA A 118 -23.30 25.04 -28.75
CA ALA A 118 -23.98 24.52 -27.58
C ALA A 118 -23.09 24.58 -26.33
N VAL A 119 -23.73 24.61 -25.17
CA VAL A 119 -23.09 24.54 -23.85
C VAL A 119 -22.80 23.08 -23.48
N GLN A 120 -21.64 22.83 -22.88
CA GLN A 120 -21.28 21.50 -22.40
C GLN A 120 -22.09 21.09 -21.17
N VAL A 121 -22.60 19.86 -21.17
CA VAL A 121 -23.31 19.25 -20.05
C VAL A 121 -22.44 18.15 -19.44
N LEU A 122 -22.12 18.27 -18.15
CA LEU A 122 -21.21 17.36 -17.44
C LEU A 122 -21.82 16.81 -16.15
N LEU A 123 -21.28 15.69 -15.70
CA LEU A 123 -21.56 15.07 -14.41
C LEU A 123 -20.60 15.60 -13.34
N ASP A 124 -21.14 16.29 -12.35
CA ASP A 124 -20.38 16.92 -11.26
C ASP A 124 -20.64 16.21 -9.92
N GLU A 125 -19.61 16.01 -9.09
CA GLU A 125 -19.74 15.30 -7.80
C GLU A 125 -20.52 16.07 -6.75
N CYS A 126 -20.33 17.39 -6.71
CA CYS A 126 -20.93 18.28 -5.70
C CYS A 126 -22.12 19.08 -6.25
N GLY A 127 -22.24 19.18 -7.58
CA GLY A 127 -23.23 20.00 -8.27
C GLY A 127 -22.93 21.50 -8.14
N THR A 128 -23.42 22.29 -9.10
CA THR A 128 -23.31 23.76 -9.08
C THR A 128 -24.67 24.40 -9.33
N ASP A 129 -24.72 25.73 -9.32
CA ASP A 129 -25.90 26.48 -9.72
C ASP A 129 -26.39 26.18 -11.15
N GLY A 130 -25.51 25.67 -12.01
CA GLY A 130 -25.83 25.14 -13.34
C GLY A 130 -26.55 23.80 -13.34
N SER A 131 -26.70 23.14 -12.18
CA SER A 131 -27.42 21.86 -12.05
C SER A 131 -28.93 22.05 -11.85
N TRP A 132 -29.43 23.28 -11.71
CA TRP A 132 -30.87 23.52 -11.57
C TRP A 132 -31.55 23.44 -12.94
N MET A 133 -32.49 22.50 -13.07
CA MET A 133 -33.27 22.28 -14.27
C MET A 133 -34.76 22.46 -13.98
N CYS A 134 -35.53 22.92 -14.95
CA CYS A 134 -36.98 22.93 -14.92
C CYS A 134 -37.55 22.03 -16.02
N VAL A 135 -38.68 21.39 -15.71
CA VAL A 135 -39.41 20.53 -16.64
C VAL A 135 -40.48 21.37 -17.31
N GLN A 136 -40.46 21.42 -18.64
CA GLN A 136 -41.46 22.11 -19.46
C GLN A 136 -42.22 21.10 -20.32
N PRO A 137 -43.53 21.27 -20.56
CA PRO A 137 -44.28 20.38 -21.44
C PRO A 137 -43.88 20.62 -22.90
N CYS A 138 -43.62 19.55 -23.66
CA CYS A 138 -43.31 19.67 -25.09
C CYS A 138 -44.54 20.03 -25.93
N TYR A 139 -45.73 19.65 -25.46
CA TYR A 139 -46.99 19.79 -26.18
C TYR A 139 -47.97 20.65 -25.36
N LYS A 140 -48.88 21.33 -26.05
CA LYS A 140 -49.84 22.29 -25.44
C LYS A 140 -51.00 21.64 -24.65
N HIS A 141 -50.96 20.33 -24.40
CA HIS A 141 -52.04 19.62 -23.69
C HIS A 141 -51.99 19.81 -22.16
N ARG A 142 -50.86 20.27 -21.61
CA ARG A 142 -50.69 20.61 -20.18
C ARG A 142 -50.24 22.05 -20.02
N GLN A 143 -50.62 22.66 -18.91
CA GLN A 143 -50.27 24.01 -18.55
C GLN A 143 -49.20 24.04 -17.45
N MET A 144 -48.57 25.20 -17.29
CA MET A 144 -47.64 25.45 -16.20
C MET A 144 -48.38 25.32 -14.87
N GLY A 145 -47.88 24.51 -13.94
CA GLY A 145 -48.60 24.22 -12.69
C GLY A 145 -49.33 22.86 -12.66
N ASP A 146 -49.41 22.15 -13.79
CA ASP A 146 -49.99 20.80 -13.82
C ASP A 146 -48.98 19.73 -13.34
N PRO A 147 -49.45 18.62 -12.71
CA PRO A 147 -48.59 17.52 -12.34
C PRO A 147 -47.97 16.85 -13.58
N VAL A 148 -46.69 16.52 -13.49
CA VAL A 148 -45.96 15.81 -14.55
C VAL A 148 -46.30 14.32 -14.46
N VAL A 149 -46.84 13.73 -15.53
CA VAL A 149 -47.19 12.30 -15.53
C VAL A 149 -46.09 11.50 -16.23
N ILE A 150 -45.81 10.31 -15.70
CA ILE A 150 -44.86 9.37 -16.30
C ILE A 150 -45.36 8.96 -17.69
N GLY A 151 -44.49 9.03 -18.68
CA GLY A 151 -44.79 8.77 -20.09
C GLY A 151 -44.95 10.04 -20.93
N ASP A 152 -45.09 11.21 -20.31
CA ASP A 152 -45.16 12.49 -21.04
C ASP A 152 -43.82 12.85 -21.70
N HIS A 153 -43.91 13.56 -22.83
CA HIS A 153 -42.76 14.19 -23.50
C HIS A 153 -42.49 15.56 -22.89
N VAL A 154 -41.28 15.73 -22.34
CA VAL A 154 -40.86 16.92 -21.62
C VAL A 154 -39.59 17.55 -22.24
N LEU A 155 -39.47 18.85 -22.05
CA LEU A 155 -38.25 19.62 -22.31
C LEU A 155 -37.56 19.90 -20.98
N LEU A 156 -36.25 19.65 -20.92
CA LEU A 156 -35.45 19.89 -19.73
C LEU A 156 -34.58 21.13 -19.94
N THR A 157 -34.94 22.22 -19.26
CA THR A 157 -34.31 23.53 -19.46
C THR A 157 -33.51 23.94 -18.23
N SER A 158 -32.27 24.40 -18.42
CA SER A 158 -31.48 24.94 -17.33
C SER A 158 -32.03 26.27 -16.85
N VAL A 159 -32.21 26.43 -15.54
CA VAL A 159 -32.72 27.67 -14.94
C VAL A 159 -31.72 28.82 -15.05
N ARG A 160 -30.41 28.52 -14.98
CA ARG A 160 -29.35 29.53 -14.99
C ARG A 160 -28.93 29.92 -16.40
N THR A 161 -28.74 28.93 -17.27
CA THR A 161 -28.24 29.18 -18.62
C THR A 161 -29.36 29.42 -19.62
N GLY A 162 -30.60 28.97 -19.33
CA GLY A 162 -31.72 29.03 -20.26
C GLY A 162 -31.61 28.06 -21.43
N HIS A 163 -30.58 27.20 -21.47
CA HIS A 163 -30.38 26.22 -22.54
C HIS A 163 -31.19 24.95 -22.25
N VAL A 164 -31.72 24.33 -23.30
CA VAL A 164 -32.47 23.08 -23.28
C VAL A 164 -31.51 21.91 -23.53
N LEU A 165 -31.70 20.80 -22.81
CA LEU A 165 -30.94 19.57 -23.00
C LEU A 165 -31.22 18.97 -24.38
N ASN A 166 -30.19 18.91 -25.21
CA ASN A 166 -30.25 18.52 -26.62
C ASN A 166 -29.30 17.35 -26.93
N VAL A 167 -29.58 16.64 -28.02
CA VAL A 167 -28.73 15.55 -28.53
C VAL A 167 -28.26 15.94 -29.91
N THR A 168 -26.94 15.97 -30.11
CA THR A 168 -26.34 16.10 -31.43
C THR A 168 -25.81 14.77 -31.90
N ASN A 169 -26.06 14.46 -33.17
CA ASN A 169 -25.58 13.25 -33.83
C ASN A 169 -24.82 13.65 -35.09
N LEU A 170 -23.53 13.32 -35.17
CA LEU A 170 -22.74 13.48 -36.38
C LEU A 170 -22.83 12.19 -37.21
N PRO A 171 -23.39 12.21 -38.43
CA PRO A 171 -23.44 11.02 -39.27
C PRO A 171 -22.03 10.58 -39.68
N ASN A 172 -21.83 9.25 -39.69
CA ASN A 172 -20.56 8.58 -39.99
C ASN A 172 -19.85 9.11 -41.25
N LEU A 173 -18.79 9.87 -41.06
CA LEU A 173 -17.68 9.95 -42.02
C LEU A 173 -16.55 9.10 -41.44
N LEU A 174 -16.27 7.93 -42.06
CA LEU A 174 -15.11 7.05 -41.82
C LEU A 174 -15.27 5.87 -40.83
N GLY A 175 -16.46 5.27 -40.72
CA GLY A 175 -16.57 3.89 -40.20
C GLY A 175 -16.27 3.66 -38.71
N THR A 176 -16.22 4.72 -37.90
CA THR A 176 -16.25 4.64 -36.43
C THR A 176 -17.70 4.61 -35.91
N ASP A 177 -17.91 4.18 -34.66
CA ASP A 177 -19.22 4.24 -33.99
C ASP A 177 -19.83 5.66 -34.07
N PRO A 178 -21.16 5.81 -34.21
CA PRO A 178 -21.81 7.12 -34.27
C PRO A 178 -21.51 7.92 -32.98
N GLN A 179 -20.87 9.08 -33.13
CA GLN A 179 -20.60 9.96 -32.00
C GLN A 179 -21.84 10.81 -31.72
N CYS A 180 -22.59 10.40 -30.68
CA CYS A 180 -23.68 11.19 -30.12
C CYS A 180 -23.15 12.00 -28.92
N GLU A 181 -23.42 13.30 -28.90
CA GLU A 181 -23.10 14.16 -27.76
C GLU A 181 -24.39 14.77 -27.20
N VAL A 182 -24.52 14.73 -25.88
CA VAL A 182 -25.59 15.44 -25.16
C VAL A 182 -25.08 16.81 -24.77
N ASN A 183 -25.74 17.86 -25.27
CA ASN A 183 -25.33 19.25 -25.09
C ASN A 183 -26.50 20.13 -24.63
N GLY A 184 -26.23 21.40 -24.35
CA GLY A 184 -27.25 22.40 -24.01
C GLY A 184 -27.40 23.43 -25.11
N LEU A 185 -28.51 23.43 -25.84
CA LEU A 185 -28.77 24.36 -26.94
C LEU A 185 -29.91 25.32 -26.59
N GLN A 186 -29.85 26.57 -27.02
CA GLN A 186 -30.82 27.60 -26.63
C GLN A 186 -32.22 27.37 -27.24
N ASP A 187 -32.30 26.95 -28.51
CA ASP A 187 -33.56 26.77 -29.25
C ASP A 187 -33.79 25.31 -29.72
N SER A 188 -33.50 24.33 -28.85
CA SER A 188 -33.78 22.91 -29.18
C SER A 188 -35.22 22.50 -28.89
N LEU A 189 -35.79 21.68 -29.78
CA LEU A 189 -37.10 21.02 -29.62
C LEU A 189 -36.98 19.53 -29.26
N THR A 190 -35.83 19.10 -28.75
CA THR A 190 -35.60 17.69 -28.39
C THR A 190 -36.48 17.27 -27.22
N SER A 191 -37.47 16.43 -27.52
CA SER A 191 -38.39 15.91 -26.52
C SER A 191 -37.81 14.69 -25.81
N TRP A 192 -37.84 14.71 -24.48
CA TRP A 192 -37.47 13.59 -23.63
C TRP A 192 -38.71 12.92 -23.05
N ARG A 193 -38.88 11.62 -23.28
CA ARG A 193 -39.95 10.82 -22.67
C ARG A 193 -39.46 10.27 -21.35
N LEU A 194 -40.18 10.59 -20.27
CA LEU A 194 -39.91 10.13 -18.91
C LEU A 194 -40.51 8.74 -18.69
N SER A 195 -39.68 7.75 -18.38
CA SER A 195 -40.16 6.42 -17.97
C SER A 195 -39.76 6.12 -16.52
N LEU A 196 -40.70 5.61 -15.71
CA LEU A 196 -40.45 5.27 -14.31
C LEU A 196 -39.68 3.95 -14.20
N TYR A 197 -38.57 3.97 -13.49
CA TYR A 197 -37.77 2.79 -13.17
C TYR A 197 -38.11 2.23 -11.79
N LEU A 198 -38.14 3.07 -10.75
CA LEU A 198 -38.49 2.67 -9.38
C LEU A 198 -39.23 3.83 -8.70
N HIS A 199 -40.39 3.53 -8.13
CA HIS A 199 -41.18 4.49 -7.37
C HIS A 199 -40.53 4.77 -6.00
N HIS A 200 -40.56 6.03 -5.53
CA HIS A 200 -39.99 6.41 -4.24
C HIS A 200 -40.53 5.61 -3.05
N LYS A 201 -41.80 5.18 -3.08
CA LYS A 201 -42.43 4.37 -2.03
C LYS A 201 -41.85 2.97 -1.92
N ASP A 202 -41.38 2.43 -3.05
CA ASP A 202 -40.74 1.13 -3.13
C ASP A 202 -39.25 1.20 -2.75
N ASN A 203 -38.68 2.40 -2.62
CA ASN A 203 -37.29 2.61 -2.25
C ASN A 203 -37.03 2.48 -0.73
N ILE A 204 -37.42 1.34 -0.14
CA ILE A 204 -37.34 1.09 1.31
C ILE A 204 -35.96 0.53 1.69
N GLU A 205 -35.30 1.06 2.73
CA GLU A 205 -34.04 0.47 3.23
C GLU A 205 -34.27 -0.94 3.79
N HIS A 206 -33.29 -1.84 3.65
CA HIS A 206 -33.35 -3.26 4.10
C HIS A 206 -34.35 -4.18 3.38
N VAL A 207 -34.96 -3.72 2.29
CA VAL A 207 -35.79 -4.53 1.40
C VAL A 207 -35.07 -4.71 0.07
N LEU A 208 -35.12 -5.92 -0.48
CA LEU A 208 -34.54 -6.22 -1.78
C LEU A 208 -35.31 -5.49 -2.90
N LYS A 209 -34.58 -4.83 -3.80
CA LYS A 209 -35.18 -4.06 -4.90
C LYS A 209 -34.61 -4.44 -6.26
N GLY A 210 -35.38 -4.17 -7.31
CA GLY A 210 -34.87 -4.28 -8.67
C GLY A 210 -33.68 -3.34 -8.93
N GLY A 211 -32.55 -3.90 -9.34
CA GLY A 211 -31.28 -3.20 -9.56
C GLY A 211 -30.30 -3.30 -8.40
N ASP A 212 -30.67 -3.93 -7.29
CA ASP A 212 -29.73 -4.22 -6.20
C ASP A 212 -28.73 -5.30 -6.61
N VAL A 213 -27.49 -5.17 -6.11
CA VAL A 213 -26.42 -6.14 -6.34
C VAL A 213 -26.23 -7.00 -5.09
N ILE A 214 -26.31 -8.31 -5.27
CA ILE A 214 -26.23 -9.30 -4.19
C ILE A 214 -25.13 -10.32 -4.46
N ARG A 215 -24.73 -11.02 -3.40
CA ARG A 215 -24.01 -12.29 -3.47
C ARG A 215 -24.92 -13.39 -2.94
N LEU A 216 -24.94 -14.52 -3.64
CA LEU A 216 -25.66 -15.71 -3.19
C LEU A 216 -24.68 -16.63 -2.48
N PHE A 217 -24.91 -16.86 -1.20
CA PHE A 217 -24.10 -17.74 -0.35
C PHE A 217 -24.88 -19.00 -0.03
N HIS A 218 -24.38 -20.15 -0.49
CA HIS A 218 -24.98 -21.45 -0.18
C HIS A 218 -24.62 -21.85 1.25
N THR A 219 -25.63 -22.07 2.10
CA THR A 219 -25.45 -22.26 3.55
C THR A 219 -24.85 -23.62 3.90
N GLU A 220 -25.26 -24.68 3.22
CA GLU A 220 -24.83 -26.06 3.54
C GLU A 220 -23.41 -26.33 3.06
N SER A 221 -23.04 -25.88 1.87
CA SER A 221 -21.68 -26.08 1.35
C SER A 221 -20.70 -24.98 1.77
N GLU A 222 -21.18 -23.90 2.38
CA GLU A 222 -20.45 -22.67 2.71
C GLU A 222 -19.68 -22.07 1.52
N ARG A 223 -20.36 -21.90 0.37
CA ARG A 223 -19.73 -21.43 -0.88
C ARG A 223 -20.52 -20.30 -1.53
N PHE A 224 -19.81 -19.39 -2.17
CA PHE A 224 -20.44 -18.36 -3.00
C PHE A 224 -20.72 -18.89 -4.41
N LEU A 225 -21.88 -18.51 -4.96
CA LEU A 225 -22.21 -18.70 -6.36
C LEU A 225 -21.41 -17.72 -7.23
N THR A 226 -20.57 -18.26 -8.10
CA THR A 226 -19.68 -17.48 -8.96
C THR A 226 -19.83 -17.86 -10.41
N CYS A 227 -19.61 -16.89 -11.30
CA CYS A 227 -19.48 -17.11 -12.73
C CYS A 227 -18.06 -16.75 -13.15
N ASP A 228 -17.38 -17.66 -13.84
CA ASP A 228 -16.04 -17.41 -14.39
C ASP A 228 -15.90 -18.00 -15.79
N GLU A 229 -14.88 -17.56 -16.51
CA GLU A 229 -14.54 -18.06 -17.83
C GLU A 229 -13.56 -19.25 -17.69
N TYR A 230 -14.08 -20.46 -17.89
CA TYR A 230 -13.33 -21.72 -17.90
C TYR A 230 -13.93 -22.63 -18.98
N ASN A 231 -13.28 -22.73 -20.15
CA ASN A 231 -13.83 -23.37 -21.36
C ASN A 231 -15.21 -22.79 -21.75
N GLY A 232 -15.32 -21.45 -21.75
CA GLY A 232 -16.58 -20.72 -21.84
C GLY A 232 -17.06 -20.20 -20.47
N HIS A 233 -18.16 -19.45 -20.45
CA HIS A 233 -18.73 -18.95 -19.19
C HIS A 233 -19.46 -20.07 -18.44
N GLN A 234 -18.99 -20.40 -17.24
CA GLN A 234 -19.59 -21.43 -16.39
C GLN A 234 -19.95 -20.89 -15.01
N VAL A 235 -21.06 -21.37 -14.47
CA VAL A 235 -21.56 -21.04 -13.12
C VAL A 235 -21.26 -22.20 -12.18
N PHE A 236 -20.68 -21.90 -11.02
CA PHE A 236 -20.27 -22.89 -10.04
C PHE A 236 -20.25 -22.33 -8.62
N LEU A 237 -20.30 -23.25 -7.65
CA LEU A 237 -20.00 -22.97 -6.25
C LEU A 237 -18.49 -23.03 -6.04
N ARG A 238 -17.91 -21.91 -5.59
CA ARG A 238 -16.46 -21.79 -5.38
C ARG A 238 -16.06 -22.25 -3.98
N THR A 239 -15.21 -23.28 -3.90
CA THR A 239 -14.60 -23.73 -2.64
C THR A 239 -13.52 -22.74 -2.18
N THR A 240 -13.56 -22.35 -0.90
CA THR A 240 -12.57 -21.46 -0.27
C THR A 240 -11.96 -22.14 0.95
N TYR A 241 -10.63 -22.07 1.08
CA TYR A 241 -9.88 -22.65 2.20
C TYR A 241 -9.59 -21.62 3.30
N ARG A 242 -10.48 -20.63 3.48
CA ARG A 242 -10.37 -19.63 4.54
C ARG A 242 -11.09 -20.14 5.79
N ALA A 243 -10.63 -19.73 6.97
CA ALA A 243 -11.27 -20.05 8.24
C ALA A 243 -12.76 -19.63 8.31
N ALA A 244 -13.13 -18.56 7.61
CA ALA A 244 -14.51 -18.13 7.43
C ALA A 244 -14.80 -17.90 5.95
N ALA A 245 -15.70 -18.70 5.37
CA ALA A 245 -16.06 -18.61 3.96
C ALA A 245 -16.67 -17.26 3.58
N THR A 246 -17.44 -16.63 4.49
CA THR A 246 -18.08 -15.31 4.30
C THR A 246 -17.09 -14.17 4.03
N THR A 247 -15.83 -14.30 4.46
CA THR A 247 -14.76 -13.31 4.19
C THR A 247 -14.22 -13.39 2.77
N ALA A 248 -14.53 -14.44 2.02
CA ALA A 248 -14.05 -14.68 0.67
C ALA A 248 -14.87 -13.89 -0.37
N THR A 249 -14.86 -12.57 -0.28
CA THR A 249 -15.58 -11.68 -1.21
C THR A 249 -14.84 -11.59 -2.54
N SER A 250 -15.50 -11.91 -3.67
CA SER A 250 -14.95 -11.74 -5.03
C SER A 250 -15.85 -10.83 -5.87
N SER A 251 -15.26 -10.14 -6.85
CA SER A 251 -15.97 -9.38 -7.87
C SER A 251 -16.75 -10.26 -8.85
N LYS A 252 -16.33 -11.52 -9.05
CA LYS A 252 -16.98 -12.53 -9.91
C LYS A 252 -18.19 -13.24 -9.28
N ALA A 253 -18.57 -12.83 -8.08
CA ALA A 253 -19.71 -13.39 -7.33
C ALA A 253 -20.92 -12.43 -7.29
N LEU A 254 -20.87 -11.35 -8.06
CA LEU A 254 -21.85 -10.26 -8.00
C LEU A 254 -22.97 -10.48 -9.01
N TRP A 255 -24.20 -10.48 -8.50
CA TRP A 255 -25.42 -10.67 -9.28
C TRP A 255 -26.34 -9.47 -9.08
N GLU A 256 -26.73 -8.81 -10.17
CA GLU A 256 -27.77 -7.80 -10.20
C GLU A 256 -29.14 -8.48 -10.27
N VAL A 257 -30.05 -8.08 -9.37
CA VAL A 257 -31.41 -8.61 -9.29
C VAL A 257 -32.34 -7.76 -10.16
N GLU A 258 -32.98 -8.38 -11.14
CA GLU A 258 -34.03 -7.74 -11.93
C GLU A 258 -35.38 -8.34 -11.52
N VAL A 259 -36.29 -7.50 -11.01
CA VAL A 259 -37.68 -7.90 -10.71
C VAL A 259 -38.50 -7.70 -11.97
N ILE A 260 -39.09 -8.78 -12.49
CA ILE A 260 -39.83 -8.74 -13.75
C ILE A 260 -41.16 -8.02 -13.53
N HIS A 261 -41.39 -6.96 -14.32
CA HIS A 261 -42.65 -6.23 -14.41
C HIS A 261 -43.24 -6.37 -15.83
N ARG A 262 -44.50 -5.96 -16.03
CA ARG A 262 -45.14 -5.93 -17.36
C ARG A 262 -44.43 -4.98 -18.33
N ASP A 263 -43.93 -3.88 -17.79
CA ASP A 263 -43.13 -2.90 -18.53
C ASP A 263 -41.64 -3.22 -18.36
N PRO A 264 -40.85 -3.34 -19.44
CA PRO A 264 -39.44 -3.76 -19.36
C PRO A 264 -38.51 -2.71 -18.74
N THR A 265 -38.92 -1.44 -18.73
CA THR A 265 -38.14 -0.33 -18.15
C THR A 265 -38.45 -0.10 -16.67
N ARG A 266 -39.48 -0.78 -16.13
CA ARG A 266 -39.96 -0.59 -14.77
C ARG A 266 -39.56 -1.75 -13.88
N THR A 267 -39.23 -1.43 -12.64
CA THR A 267 -38.95 -2.37 -11.57
C THR A 267 -39.73 -1.97 -10.32
N GLU A 268 -39.88 -2.91 -9.38
CA GLU A 268 -40.55 -2.70 -8.10
C GLU A 268 -39.73 -3.28 -6.95
N ALA A 269 -40.16 -3.02 -5.71
CA ALA A 269 -39.66 -3.73 -4.55
C ALA A 269 -39.99 -5.23 -4.65
N ALA A 270 -39.05 -6.07 -4.24
CA ALA A 270 -39.17 -7.52 -4.32
C ALA A 270 -40.28 -8.04 -3.38
N ARG A 271 -41.23 -8.81 -3.93
CA ARG A 271 -42.24 -9.54 -3.17
C ARG A 271 -42.07 -11.04 -3.37
N TRP A 272 -42.46 -11.86 -2.39
CA TRP A 272 -42.30 -13.32 -2.48
C TRP A 272 -42.95 -13.97 -3.71
N ASN A 273 -44.02 -13.38 -4.24
CA ASN A 273 -44.72 -13.84 -5.44
C ASN A 273 -44.21 -13.19 -6.75
N SER A 274 -43.15 -12.39 -6.71
CA SER A 274 -42.54 -11.79 -7.89
C SER A 274 -41.66 -12.78 -8.64
N LEU A 275 -41.45 -12.50 -9.93
CA LEU A 275 -40.52 -13.24 -10.77
C LEU A 275 -39.20 -12.47 -10.87
N TYR A 276 -38.09 -13.21 -10.84
CA TYR A 276 -36.76 -12.65 -10.76
C TYR A 276 -35.87 -13.13 -11.90
N ARG A 277 -34.98 -12.24 -12.37
CA ARG A 277 -33.82 -12.58 -13.17
C ARG A 277 -32.55 -12.18 -12.43
N LEU A 278 -31.53 -13.02 -12.53
CA LEU A 278 -30.23 -12.76 -11.94
C LEU A 278 -29.22 -12.53 -13.05
N LYS A 279 -28.61 -11.36 -13.06
CA LYS A 279 -27.63 -10.95 -14.08
C LYS A 279 -26.25 -10.84 -13.47
N HIS A 280 -25.27 -11.55 -14.02
CA HIS A 280 -23.90 -11.47 -13.57
C HIS A 280 -23.29 -10.10 -13.92
N LEU A 281 -22.76 -9.41 -12.91
CA LEU A 281 -22.36 -8.01 -13.06
C LEU A 281 -21.16 -7.82 -14.00
N ALA A 282 -20.17 -8.72 -13.96
CA ALA A 282 -18.93 -8.54 -14.72
C ALA A 282 -19.11 -8.88 -16.22
N THR A 283 -19.90 -9.91 -16.54
CA THR A 283 -20.11 -10.35 -17.93
C THR A 283 -21.41 -9.82 -18.54
N GLY A 284 -22.36 -9.36 -17.73
CA GLY A 284 -23.68 -8.90 -18.17
C GLY A 284 -24.63 -10.04 -18.60
N LEU A 285 -24.29 -11.29 -18.30
CA LEU A 285 -25.05 -12.46 -18.71
C LEU A 285 -26.10 -12.87 -17.67
N TYR A 286 -27.18 -13.53 -18.11
CA TYR A 286 -28.27 -13.97 -17.24
C TYR A 286 -28.06 -15.41 -16.76
N LEU A 287 -28.36 -15.69 -15.50
CA LEU A 287 -28.42 -17.06 -14.99
C LEU A 287 -29.54 -17.82 -15.73
N SER A 288 -29.26 -19.01 -16.25
CA SER A 288 -30.22 -19.87 -16.94
C SER A 288 -30.10 -21.33 -16.51
N VAL A 289 -31.07 -22.15 -16.91
CA VAL A 289 -31.01 -23.61 -16.71
C VAL A 289 -31.06 -24.29 -18.08
N GLU A 290 -30.05 -25.10 -18.37
CA GLU A 290 -29.99 -25.88 -19.61
C GLU A 290 -29.68 -27.37 -19.34
N PRO A 291 -30.16 -28.28 -20.21
CA PRO A 291 -29.81 -29.68 -20.15
C PRO A 291 -28.35 -29.90 -20.57
N ASN A 292 -27.64 -30.82 -19.91
CA ASN A 292 -26.23 -31.10 -20.21
C ASN A 292 -26.06 -31.58 -21.66
N PRO A 293 -25.25 -30.91 -22.51
CA PRO A 293 -25.02 -31.35 -23.89
C PRO A 293 -24.17 -32.64 -23.99
N GLY A 294 -23.54 -33.09 -22.89
CA GLY A 294 -22.56 -34.19 -22.89
C GLY A 294 -23.09 -35.63 -22.77
N GLU A 295 -24.38 -35.86 -22.52
CA GLU A 295 -24.94 -37.21 -22.28
C GLU A 295 -25.97 -37.66 -23.33
N SER A 296 -25.82 -37.23 -24.58
CA SER A 296 -26.68 -37.72 -25.68
C SER A 296 -26.09 -38.92 -26.45
N SER A 297 -24.97 -39.50 -26.00
CA SER A 297 -24.24 -40.50 -26.79
C SER A 297 -23.59 -41.63 -25.97
N ALA A 298 -24.33 -42.33 -25.10
CA ALA A 298 -23.98 -43.71 -24.71
C ALA A 298 -25.04 -44.34 -23.78
N THR A 299 -26.07 -44.97 -24.33
CA THR A 299 -26.34 -46.42 -24.19
C THR A 299 -27.68 -46.77 -24.82
N THR A 300 -27.63 -47.74 -25.73
CA THR A 300 -28.74 -48.38 -26.41
C THR A 300 -29.58 -49.24 -25.46
N ALA A 301 -30.90 -49.20 -25.67
CA ALA A 301 -31.86 -50.31 -25.54
C ALA A 301 -32.02 -51.01 -24.18
N SER A 302 -33.12 -50.71 -23.49
CA SER A 302 -34.05 -51.75 -23.00
C SER A 302 -35.45 -51.16 -22.82
N MET A 303 -36.45 -51.90 -23.31
CA MET A 303 -37.87 -51.59 -23.09
C MET A 303 -38.19 -51.87 -21.63
N ASP A 304 -38.61 -50.86 -20.85
CA ASP A 304 -39.80 -50.96 -20.00
C ASP A 304 -40.20 -49.62 -19.34
N ASN A 305 -41.50 -49.34 -19.43
CA ASN A 305 -42.39 -48.49 -18.64
C ASN A 305 -41.89 -47.33 -17.74
N ARG A 306 -42.44 -46.14 -18.06
CA ARG A 306 -43.07 -45.14 -17.16
C ARG A 306 -42.26 -44.21 -16.25
N ASP A 307 -40.93 -44.23 -16.28
CA ASP A 307 -40.15 -43.09 -15.74
C ASP A 307 -39.54 -42.29 -16.88
N ARG A 308 -40.08 -41.08 -17.12
CA ARG A 308 -39.39 -40.07 -17.94
C ARG A 308 -38.09 -39.74 -17.22
N PHE A 309 -36.98 -40.35 -17.63
CA PHE A 309 -35.63 -39.97 -17.23
C PHE A 309 -35.42 -38.50 -17.60
N ILE A 310 -35.51 -37.62 -16.61
CA ILE A 310 -35.18 -36.20 -16.76
C ILE A 310 -33.65 -36.13 -16.83
N SER A 311 -33.10 -35.76 -17.99
CA SER A 311 -31.68 -35.43 -18.13
C SER A 311 -31.27 -34.43 -17.04
N PRO A 312 -30.10 -34.58 -16.38
CA PRO A 312 -29.69 -33.68 -15.33
C PRO A 312 -29.57 -32.25 -15.89
N LEU A 313 -30.44 -31.37 -15.39
CA LEU A 313 -30.44 -29.94 -15.69
C LEU A 313 -29.37 -29.28 -14.83
N PHE A 314 -28.56 -28.41 -15.42
CA PHE A 314 -27.52 -27.66 -14.70
C PHE A 314 -27.75 -26.16 -14.84
N LEU A 315 -27.26 -25.40 -13.86
CA LEU A 315 -27.19 -23.95 -13.98
C LEU A 315 -26.15 -23.56 -15.05
N THR A 316 -26.59 -22.80 -16.05
CA THR A 316 -25.77 -22.23 -17.11
C THR A 316 -26.03 -20.73 -17.21
N VAL A 317 -25.58 -20.12 -18.30
CA VAL A 317 -25.62 -18.69 -18.51
C VAL A 317 -26.11 -18.39 -19.93
N SER A 318 -27.06 -17.47 -20.05
CA SER A 318 -27.62 -17.02 -21.33
C SER A 318 -27.32 -15.55 -21.59
N THR A 319 -27.14 -15.20 -22.87
CA THR A 319 -26.93 -13.81 -23.33
C THR A 319 -28.23 -13.02 -23.42
N LYS A 320 -29.36 -13.69 -23.61
CA LYS A 320 -30.67 -13.05 -23.84
C LYS A 320 -31.65 -13.35 -22.69
N PRO A 321 -32.52 -12.40 -22.34
CA PRO A 321 -33.57 -12.62 -21.36
C PRO A 321 -34.68 -13.53 -21.93
N THR A 322 -34.50 -14.84 -21.85
CA THR A 322 -35.50 -15.85 -22.24
C THR A 322 -36.38 -16.28 -21.05
N ILE A 323 -37.24 -17.28 -21.24
CA ILE A 323 -38.06 -17.86 -20.16
C ILE A 323 -37.20 -18.71 -19.22
N ASP A 324 -36.10 -19.28 -19.74
CA ASP A 324 -35.15 -20.12 -18.97
C ASP A 324 -34.28 -19.34 -17.98
N THR A 325 -34.38 -18.01 -17.97
CA THR A 325 -33.66 -17.13 -17.03
C THR A 325 -34.50 -16.70 -15.83
N VAL A 326 -35.74 -17.19 -15.74
CA VAL A 326 -36.74 -16.74 -14.76
C VAL A 326 -36.79 -17.67 -13.55
N PHE A 327 -36.63 -17.08 -12.36
CA PHE A 327 -36.66 -17.77 -11.08
C PHE A 327 -37.71 -17.18 -10.14
N GLU A 328 -38.22 -18.02 -9.25
CA GLU A 328 -39.05 -17.64 -8.11
C GLU A 328 -38.26 -17.85 -6.80
N LEU A 329 -38.42 -16.92 -5.86
CA LEU A 329 -37.78 -16.98 -4.54
C LEU A 329 -38.78 -17.50 -3.52
N GLU A 330 -38.48 -18.64 -2.88
CA GLU A 330 -39.29 -19.15 -1.77
C GLU A 330 -38.64 -18.82 -0.42
N SER A 331 -39.43 -18.33 0.53
CA SER A 331 -39.01 -18.11 1.91
C SER A 331 -38.81 -19.45 2.65
N THR A 332 -37.78 -19.51 3.49
CA THR A 332 -37.56 -20.60 4.44
C THR A 332 -38.36 -20.43 5.74
N ALA A 333 -38.85 -19.22 6.02
CA ALA A 333 -39.59 -18.91 7.24
C ALA A 333 -41.11 -19.13 7.03
N VAL A 334 -41.72 -19.87 7.95
CA VAL A 334 -43.14 -20.30 7.92
C VAL A 334 -44.15 -19.13 8.00
N ALA A 335 -43.71 -17.90 8.29
CA ALA A 335 -44.58 -16.75 8.57
C ALA A 335 -44.60 -15.64 7.49
N SER A 336 -44.04 -15.85 6.30
CA SER A 336 -44.08 -14.84 5.24
C SER A 336 -45.45 -14.83 4.55
N ASN A 337 -46.22 -13.76 4.70
CA ASN A 337 -47.37 -13.46 3.82
C ASN A 337 -46.92 -13.59 2.35
N ALA A 338 -47.70 -14.26 1.50
CA ALA A 338 -47.36 -14.44 0.08
C ALA A 338 -47.17 -13.12 -0.69
N ASN A 339 -47.75 -12.03 -0.18
CA ASN A 339 -47.60 -10.67 -0.70
C ASN A 339 -46.57 -9.82 0.08
N GLY A 340 -45.85 -10.44 1.02
CA GLY A 340 -44.84 -9.78 1.83
C GLY A 340 -43.62 -9.34 1.01
N LEU A 341 -42.95 -8.30 1.48
CA LEU A 341 -41.68 -7.83 0.92
C LEU A 341 -40.55 -8.80 1.31
N VAL A 342 -39.55 -8.92 0.42
CA VAL A 342 -38.36 -9.75 0.65
C VAL A 342 -37.28 -8.94 1.36
N PRO A 343 -36.89 -9.30 2.60
CA PRO A 343 -35.76 -8.65 3.27
C PRO A 343 -34.43 -8.93 2.56
N ASP A 344 -33.51 -7.96 2.56
CA ASP A 344 -32.23 -8.01 1.85
C ASP A 344 -31.25 -9.10 2.36
N ARG A 345 -31.44 -9.61 3.58
CA ARG A 345 -30.64 -10.67 4.22
C ARG A 345 -31.42 -11.95 4.51
N SER A 346 -32.37 -12.28 3.63
CA SER A 346 -33.21 -13.46 3.79
C SER A 346 -32.52 -14.75 3.30
N PHE A 347 -32.97 -15.87 3.85
CA PHE A 347 -32.63 -17.22 3.38
C PHE A 347 -33.72 -17.69 2.44
N VAL A 348 -33.35 -17.91 1.17
CA VAL A 348 -34.26 -18.21 0.07
C VAL A 348 -33.92 -19.52 -0.62
N ARG A 349 -34.92 -20.14 -1.23
CA ARG A 349 -34.74 -21.23 -2.19
C ARG A 349 -35.05 -20.73 -3.60
N LEU A 350 -34.29 -21.22 -4.56
CA LEU A 350 -34.43 -20.85 -5.97
C LEU A 350 -35.21 -21.93 -6.70
N ARG A 351 -36.37 -21.56 -7.24
CA ARG A 351 -37.19 -22.42 -8.11
C ARG A 351 -37.12 -21.89 -9.54
N HIS A 352 -36.76 -22.74 -10.48
CA HIS A 352 -36.79 -22.40 -11.90
C HIS A 352 -38.22 -22.54 -12.44
N VAL A 353 -38.72 -21.51 -13.13
CA VAL A 353 -40.13 -21.45 -13.55
C VAL A 353 -40.43 -22.40 -14.70
N ASN A 354 -39.56 -22.46 -15.73
CA ASN A 354 -39.85 -23.25 -16.93
C ASN A 354 -39.84 -24.77 -16.67
N SER A 355 -38.81 -25.26 -15.97
CA SER A 355 -38.70 -26.70 -15.67
C SER A 355 -39.34 -27.10 -14.34
N ALA A 356 -39.85 -26.14 -13.56
CA ALA A 356 -40.41 -26.38 -12.22
C ALA A 356 -39.46 -27.18 -11.29
N THR A 357 -38.15 -26.94 -11.41
CA THR A 357 -37.11 -27.62 -10.63
C THR A 357 -36.50 -26.69 -9.59
N TRP A 358 -35.91 -27.28 -8.55
CA TRP A 358 -35.19 -26.61 -7.47
C TRP A 358 -33.69 -26.69 -7.68
N VAL A 359 -32.99 -25.59 -7.40
CA VAL A 359 -31.52 -25.55 -7.46
C VAL A 359 -30.94 -26.29 -6.28
N GLN A 360 -30.01 -27.22 -6.56
CA GLN A 360 -29.31 -28.05 -5.58
C GLN A 360 -27.80 -28.06 -5.83
N SER A 361 -27.02 -28.05 -4.75
CA SER A 361 -25.59 -28.22 -4.77
C SER A 361 -25.20 -29.66 -5.18
N THR A 362 -24.21 -29.80 -6.05
CA THR A 362 -23.68 -31.12 -6.43
C THR A 362 -22.20 -31.21 -6.10
N SER A 363 -21.71 -32.42 -5.83
CA SER A 363 -20.28 -32.68 -5.61
C SER A 363 -19.48 -32.75 -6.91
N VAL A 364 -20.14 -32.67 -8.08
CA VAL A 364 -19.52 -32.75 -9.40
C VAL A 364 -18.59 -31.57 -9.63
N ALA A 365 -17.28 -31.85 -9.66
CA ALA A 365 -16.27 -30.86 -9.98
C ALA A 365 -16.17 -30.62 -11.48
N ILE A 366 -15.93 -29.38 -11.87
CA ILE A 366 -15.66 -28.98 -13.26
C ILE A 366 -14.17 -29.17 -13.57
N ASP A 367 -13.33 -28.89 -12.58
CA ASP A 367 -11.87 -28.86 -12.64
C ASP A 367 -11.25 -30.19 -12.21
N ILE A 368 -11.61 -31.27 -12.93
CA ILE A 368 -11.13 -32.64 -12.65
C ILE A 368 -9.61 -32.77 -12.88
N THR A 369 -9.00 -31.85 -13.63
CA THR A 369 -7.56 -31.87 -13.94
C THR A 369 -6.66 -31.37 -12.81
N VAL A 370 -7.22 -30.78 -11.75
CA VAL A 370 -6.47 -30.20 -10.64
C VAL A 370 -6.60 -31.09 -9.39
N ASP A 371 -5.48 -31.38 -8.71
CA ASP A 371 -5.43 -32.25 -7.51
C ASP A 371 -6.44 -31.86 -6.40
N ARG A 372 -6.86 -30.59 -6.36
CA ARG A 372 -7.89 -30.09 -5.45
C ARG A 372 -8.91 -29.24 -6.21
N PRO A 373 -10.10 -29.80 -6.53
CA PRO A 373 -11.12 -29.05 -7.25
C PRO A 373 -11.69 -27.91 -6.41
N ILE A 374 -11.85 -26.75 -7.04
CA ILE A 374 -12.42 -25.54 -6.46
C ILE A 374 -13.78 -25.19 -7.09
N MET A 375 -14.13 -25.77 -8.25
CA MET A 375 -15.34 -25.44 -9.00
C MET A 375 -16.34 -26.59 -8.97
N HIS A 376 -17.47 -26.39 -8.28
CA HIS A 376 -18.53 -27.41 -8.19
C HIS A 376 -19.81 -26.97 -8.92
N LYS A 377 -20.36 -27.83 -9.77
CA LYS A 377 -21.60 -27.55 -10.51
C LYS A 377 -22.81 -27.50 -9.59
N LEU A 378 -23.84 -26.77 -10.02
CA LEU A 378 -25.17 -26.83 -9.42
C LEU A 378 -26.14 -27.53 -10.36
N GLY A 379 -26.88 -28.50 -9.82
CA GLY A 379 -27.92 -29.23 -10.52
C GLY A 379 -29.29 -28.63 -10.23
N CYS A 380 -30.25 -28.92 -11.09
CA CYS A 380 -31.65 -28.59 -10.89
C CYS A 380 -32.48 -29.88 -10.84
N VAL A 381 -33.14 -30.13 -9.71
CA VAL A 381 -33.86 -31.39 -9.42
C VAL A 381 -35.33 -31.05 -9.09
N PRO A 382 -36.32 -31.83 -9.56
CA PRO A 382 -37.74 -31.56 -9.25
C PRO A 382 -38.10 -31.78 -7.78
N LEU A 383 -37.28 -32.54 -7.04
CA LEU A 383 -37.48 -32.82 -5.62
C LEU A 383 -37.07 -31.61 -4.77
N LYS A 384 -37.99 -31.17 -3.90
CA LYS A 384 -37.71 -30.12 -2.91
C LYS A 384 -36.89 -30.70 -1.75
N VAL A 385 -35.72 -30.12 -1.49
CA VAL A 385 -34.84 -30.47 -0.37
C VAL A 385 -34.73 -29.26 0.55
N ASP A 386 -35.11 -29.41 1.83
CA ASP A 386 -35.18 -28.28 2.74
C ASP A 386 -33.83 -27.69 3.14
N LYS A 387 -32.76 -28.49 3.04
CA LYS A 387 -31.37 -28.13 3.43
C LYS A 387 -30.68 -27.20 2.42
N GLU A 388 -31.04 -27.32 1.15
CA GLU A 388 -30.49 -26.55 0.04
C GLU A 388 -31.05 -25.12 0.07
N THR A 389 -30.33 -24.21 0.72
CA THR A 389 -30.77 -22.83 0.96
C THR A 389 -29.67 -21.83 0.62
N PHE A 390 -30.07 -20.70 0.01
CA PHE A 390 -29.18 -19.59 -0.30
C PHE A 390 -29.45 -18.42 0.63
N SER A 391 -28.40 -17.89 1.25
CA SER A 391 -28.45 -16.60 1.91
C SER A 391 -28.21 -15.50 0.89
N ILE A 392 -29.11 -14.51 0.84
CA ILE A 392 -28.88 -13.27 0.10
C ILE A 392 -27.96 -12.39 0.95
N VAL A 393 -26.84 -11.96 0.36
CA VAL A 393 -25.89 -11.04 1.00
C VAL A 393 -25.87 -9.73 0.19
N PRO A 394 -26.43 -8.63 0.71
CA PRO A 394 -26.48 -7.37 -0.01
C PRO A 394 -25.10 -6.74 -0.09
N VAL A 395 -24.77 -6.15 -1.24
CA VAL A 395 -23.50 -5.45 -1.47
C VAL A 395 -23.75 -3.95 -1.47
N SER A 396 -22.91 -3.18 -0.77
CA SER A 396 -23.06 -1.74 -0.75
C SER A 396 -22.78 -1.13 -2.13
N ALA A 397 -23.54 -0.08 -2.48
CA ALA A 397 -23.34 0.65 -3.73
C ALA A 397 -21.91 1.25 -3.86
N THR A 398 -21.21 1.49 -2.74
CA THR A 398 -19.81 1.95 -2.77
C THR A 398 -18.90 0.92 -3.43
N VAL A 399 -18.97 -0.35 -3.03
CA VAL A 399 -18.12 -1.42 -3.59
C VAL A 399 -18.41 -1.65 -5.06
N VAL A 400 -19.68 -1.56 -5.46
CA VAL A 400 -20.08 -1.67 -6.88
C VAL A 400 -19.48 -0.51 -7.68
N ARG A 401 -19.52 0.72 -7.16
CA ARG A 401 -18.89 1.87 -7.81
C ARG A 401 -17.39 1.71 -7.95
N GLU A 402 -16.72 1.23 -6.90
CA GLU A 402 -15.27 0.98 -6.93
C GLU A 402 -14.90 -0.06 -8.01
N LEU A 403 -15.71 -1.12 -8.18
CA LEU A 403 -15.55 -2.10 -9.26
C LEU A 403 -15.80 -1.50 -10.64
N ASP A 404 -16.87 -0.72 -10.81
CA ASP A 404 -17.17 -0.04 -12.08
C ASP A 404 -16.03 0.92 -12.47
N PHE A 405 -15.47 1.68 -11.52
CA PHE A 405 -14.30 2.53 -11.73
C PHE A 405 -13.09 1.71 -12.23
N ALA A 406 -12.78 0.58 -11.58
CA ALA A 406 -11.67 -0.28 -11.99
C ALA A 406 -11.89 -0.87 -13.41
N ASN A 407 -13.11 -1.28 -13.74
CA ASN A 407 -13.47 -1.81 -15.06
C ASN A 407 -13.35 -0.76 -16.17
N ASP A 408 -13.68 0.50 -15.87
CA ASP A 408 -13.55 1.59 -16.84
C ASP A 408 -12.08 2.03 -16.97
N ALA A 409 -11.33 2.03 -15.85
CA ALA A 409 -9.90 2.34 -15.84
C ALA A 409 -9.11 1.36 -16.71
N ILE A 410 -9.38 0.05 -16.64
CA ILE A 410 -8.68 -0.92 -17.50
C ILE A 410 -8.99 -0.71 -18.98
N LYS A 411 -10.25 -0.42 -19.35
CA LYS A 411 -10.60 -0.17 -20.77
C LYS A 411 -9.85 1.02 -21.33
N GLN A 412 -9.80 2.12 -20.56
CA GLN A 412 -9.06 3.31 -20.95
C GLN A 412 -7.55 3.04 -20.99
N LEU A 413 -6.99 2.37 -19.99
CA LEU A 413 -5.56 2.01 -19.96
C LEU A 413 -5.17 1.07 -21.11
N MET A 414 -6.02 0.11 -21.48
CA MET A 414 -5.78 -0.79 -22.62
C MET A 414 -5.71 -0.03 -23.94
N SER A 415 -6.68 0.85 -24.20
CA SER A 415 -6.71 1.70 -25.39
C SER A 415 -5.48 2.61 -25.45
N MET A 416 -5.14 3.24 -24.33
CA MET A 416 -3.95 4.09 -24.23
C MET A 416 -2.65 3.30 -24.37
N ALA A 417 -2.52 2.14 -23.74
CA ALA A 417 -1.32 1.31 -23.86
C ALA A 417 -1.06 0.89 -25.31
N CYS A 418 -2.11 0.53 -26.06
CA CYS A 418 -2.01 0.24 -27.50
C CYS A 418 -1.50 1.46 -28.29
N ALA A 419 -2.08 2.65 -28.05
CA ALA A 419 -1.64 3.88 -28.71
C ALA A 419 -0.19 4.29 -28.34
N PHE A 420 0.26 3.98 -27.12
CA PHE A 420 1.64 4.19 -26.68
C PHE A 420 2.62 3.17 -27.27
N GLU A 421 2.18 1.97 -27.65
CA GLU A 421 2.99 0.98 -28.37
C GLU A 421 3.13 1.34 -29.85
N GLU A 422 2.05 1.86 -30.46
CA GLU A 422 2.00 2.28 -31.87
C GLU A 422 2.56 3.69 -32.12
N ASN A 423 3.04 4.39 -31.08
CA ASN A 423 3.54 5.77 -31.11
C ASN A 423 2.53 6.84 -31.59
N THR A 424 1.22 6.56 -31.60
CA THR A 424 0.15 7.48 -32.03
C THR A 424 -0.33 8.40 -30.90
N ILE A 425 0.62 8.96 -30.14
CA ILE A 425 0.33 9.71 -28.90
C ILE A 425 -0.15 11.13 -29.21
N THR A 426 -1.34 11.48 -28.72
CA THR A 426 -1.86 12.85 -28.75
C THR A 426 -1.72 13.53 -27.38
N ASP A 427 -1.54 14.85 -27.35
CA ASP A 427 -1.43 15.62 -26.09
C ASP A 427 -2.70 15.55 -25.23
N LYS A 428 -3.86 15.27 -25.85
CA LYS A 428 -5.13 15.01 -25.14
C LYS A 428 -5.05 13.68 -24.38
N MET A 429 -4.57 12.62 -25.00
CA MET A 429 -4.40 11.30 -24.36
C MET A 429 -3.42 11.35 -23.18
N VAL A 430 -2.32 12.09 -23.32
CA VAL A 430 -1.32 12.28 -22.23
C VAL A 430 -1.95 12.91 -20.99
N ARG A 431 -2.80 13.93 -21.17
CA ARG A 431 -3.51 14.58 -20.05
C ARG A 431 -4.53 13.67 -19.40
N ILE A 432 -5.32 12.95 -20.21
CA ILE A 432 -6.31 11.98 -19.72
C ILE A 432 -5.61 10.88 -18.90
N LEU A 433 -4.51 10.35 -19.41
CA LEU A 433 -3.71 9.33 -18.72
C LEU A 433 -3.15 9.84 -17.38
N ALA A 434 -2.64 11.07 -17.35
CA ALA A 434 -2.15 11.67 -16.12
C ALA A 434 -3.27 11.84 -15.07
N CYS A 435 -4.44 12.32 -15.47
CA CYS A 435 -5.61 12.43 -14.60
C CYS A 435 -6.05 11.06 -14.08
N LEU A 436 -6.15 10.05 -14.95
CA LEU A 436 -6.52 8.69 -14.57
C LEU A 436 -5.54 8.07 -13.56
N LEU A 437 -4.23 8.24 -13.77
CA LEU A 437 -3.22 7.73 -12.85
C LEU A 437 -3.27 8.45 -11.49
N VAL A 438 -3.55 9.75 -11.47
CA VAL A 438 -3.80 10.47 -10.22
C VAL A 438 -5.02 9.88 -9.52
N GLU A 439 -6.16 9.75 -10.20
CA GLU A 439 -7.38 9.15 -9.63
C GLU A 439 -7.13 7.73 -9.10
N LEU A 440 -6.31 6.91 -9.76
CA LEU A 440 -5.91 5.59 -9.27
C LEU A 440 -5.11 5.64 -7.95
N VAL A 441 -4.26 6.66 -7.76
CA VAL A 441 -3.58 6.88 -6.47
C VAL A 441 -4.59 7.24 -5.40
N TRP A 442 -5.52 8.15 -5.68
CA TRP A 442 -6.59 8.54 -4.74
C TRP A 442 -7.52 7.38 -4.37
N PHE A 443 -7.83 6.55 -5.37
CA PHE A 443 -8.62 5.35 -5.21
C PHE A 443 -7.97 4.42 -4.17
N LEU A 444 -6.65 4.22 -4.25
CA LEU A 444 -5.93 3.37 -3.29
C LEU A 444 -5.81 3.97 -1.87
N VAL A 445 -5.74 5.29 -1.76
CA VAL A 445 -5.47 6.07 -0.52
C VAL A 445 -6.74 6.39 0.30
N ASP A 446 -7.90 5.93 -0.16
CA ASP A 446 -9.18 6.10 0.53
C ASP A 446 -9.66 7.52 0.74
N GLY A 447 -9.51 8.35 -0.32
CA GLY A 447 -10.37 9.50 -0.68
C GLY A 447 -10.65 10.56 0.38
N SER A 448 -10.13 10.41 1.58
CA SER A 448 -10.49 11.15 2.77
C SER A 448 -9.24 11.88 3.24
N LYS A 449 -9.24 13.19 2.93
CA LYS A 449 -8.33 14.22 3.46
C LYS A 449 -6.97 14.36 2.79
N LEU A 450 -6.94 14.60 1.48
CA LEU A 450 -5.81 15.35 0.93
C LEU A 450 -6.36 16.56 0.19
N ASP A 451 -5.73 17.71 0.36
CA ASP A 451 -5.84 18.80 -0.61
C ASP A 451 -4.93 18.42 -1.79
N HIS A 452 -5.41 18.64 -3.01
CA HIS A 452 -4.69 18.30 -4.25
C HIS A 452 -3.24 18.84 -4.35
N GLY A 453 -2.86 19.78 -3.47
CA GLY A 453 -1.50 20.33 -3.39
C GLY A 453 -0.44 19.41 -2.76
N ASN A 454 -0.83 18.45 -1.91
CA ASN A 454 0.12 17.69 -1.06
C ASN A 454 0.16 16.18 -1.33
N LEU A 455 -0.28 15.73 -2.51
CA LEU A 455 -0.22 14.30 -2.90
C LEU A 455 1.23 13.75 -2.86
N PHE A 456 2.24 14.61 -2.96
CA PHE A 456 3.64 14.22 -3.10
C PHE A 456 4.36 13.95 -1.77
N HIS A 457 3.88 14.48 -0.64
CA HIS A 457 4.61 14.44 0.64
C HIS A 457 3.99 13.50 1.68
N LEU A 458 2.75 13.02 1.49
CA LEU A 458 2.04 12.24 2.49
C LEU A 458 1.91 10.73 2.18
N LEU A 459 2.34 10.25 1.02
CA LEU A 459 2.08 8.87 0.59
C LEU A 459 2.93 7.80 1.30
N ASP A 460 4.02 8.18 1.97
CA ASP A 460 4.85 7.22 2.71
C ASP A 460 4.15 6.69 3.97
N ASP A 461 3.18 7.43 4.54
CA ASP A 461 2.44 7.06 5.76
C ASP A 461 1.01 6.52 5.50
N VAL A 462 0.53 6.49 4.26
CA VAL A 462 -0.85 6.04 3.98
C VAL A 462 -0.95 4.51 3.97
N VAL A 463 -1.94 4.00 4.71
CA VAL A 463 -2.38 2.60 4.68
C VAL A 463 -3.33 2.40 3.49
N ALA A 464 -2.89 1.64 2.49
CA ALA A 464 -3.72 1.30 1.34
C ALA A 464 -4.84 0.29 1.71
N SER A 465 -6.02 0.46 1.13
CA SER A 465 -7.12 -0.50 1.32
C SER A 465 -6.83 -1.84 0.64
N ARG A 466 -6.82 -2.92 1.43
CA ARG A 466 -6.58 -4.29 0.95
C ARG A 466 -7.59 -4.74 -0.10
N GLU A 467 -8.85 -4.30 0.02
CA GLU A 467 -9.91 -4.66 -0.93
C GLU A 467 -9.69 -4.00 -2.30
N ARG A 468 -9.21 -2.75 -2.32
CA ARG A 468 -8.90 -2.02 -3.56
C ARG A 468 -7.61 -2.51 -4.22
N GLN A 469 -6.58 -2.82 -3.43
CA GLN A 469 -5.37 -3.48 -3.93
C GLN A 469 -5.69 -4.84 -4.59
N LYS A 470 -6.62 -5.59 -3.99
CA LYS A 470 -7.12 -6.84 -4.56
C LYS A 470 -7.87 -6.59 -5.86
N LEU A 471 -8.72 -5.57 -5.91
CA LEU A 471 -9.48 -5.20 -7.11
C LEU A 471 -8.57 -4.84 -8.28
N LEU A 472 -7.53 -4.02 -8.06
CA LEU A 472 -6.57 -3.65 -9.12
C LEU A 472 -5.86 -4.86 -9.73
N ARG A 473 -5.60 -5.90 -8.92
CA ARG A 473 -5.02 -7.16 -9.39
C ARG A 473 -6.03 -8.03 -10.12
N GLU A 474 -7.23 -8.22 -9.57
CA GLU A 474 -8.26 -9.05 -10.21
C GLU A 474 -8.71 -8.48 -11.57
N GLN A 475 -8.69 -7.15 -11.71
CA GLN A 475 -8.98 -6.46 -12.98
C GLN A 475 -7.73 -6.21 -13.83
N ASN A 476 -6.58 -6.85 -13.56
CA ASN A 476 -5.35 -6.74 -14.37
C ASN A 476 -4.82 -5.31 -14.64
N ILE A 477 -5.18 -4.32 -13.83
CA ILE A 477 -4.73 -2.92 -13.99
C ILE A 477 -3.21 -2.83 -13.81
N ILE A 478 -2.66 -3.58 -12.85
CA ILE A 478 -1.22 -3.62 -12.58
C ILE A 478 -0.44 -4.10 -13.80
N GLU A 479 -0.93 -5.12 -14.51
CA GLU A 479 -0.30 -5.65 -15.71
C GLU A 479 -0.32 -4.61 -16.85
N GLN A 480 -1.42 -3.88 -17.01
CA GLN A 480 -1.50 -2.81 -18.01
C GLN A 480 -0.59 -1.62 -17.69
N ILE A 481 -0.39 -1.27 -16.42
CA ILE A 481 0.59 -0.25 -16.02
C ILE A 481 2.00 -0.72 -16.36
N PHE A 482 2.33 -1.99 -16.16
CA PHE A 482 3.62 -2.54 -16.61
C PHE A 482 3.75 -2.52 -18.14
N ARG A 483 2.68 -2.84 -18.88
CA ARG A 483 2.65 -2.73 -20.35
C ARG A 483 2.91 -1.30 -20.81
N LEU A 484 2.29 -0.31 -20.17
CA LEU A 484 2.51 1.11 -20.43
C LEU A 484 3.97 1.51 -20.17
N LEU A 485 4.56 1.07 -19.05
CA LEU A 485 5.97 1.34 -18.72
C LEU A 485 6.97 0.68 -19.69
N ARG A 486 6.58 -0.41 -20.38
CA ARG A 486 7.38 -1.07 -21.41
C ARG A 486 7.41 -0.31 -22.74
N SER A 487 6.47 0.61 -22.98
CA SER A 487 6.42 1.36 -24.24
C SER A 487 7.75 2.10 -24.49
N PRO A 488 8.26 2.10 -25.74
CA PRO A 488 9.53 2.75 -26.12
C PRO A 488 9.54 4.25 -25.82
N VAL A 489 8.38 4.91 -25.80
CA VAL A 489 8.24 6.35 -25.53
C VAL A 489 8.45 6.65 -24.05
N ILE A 490 7.96 5.80 -23.16
CA ILE A 490 8.16 5.99 -21.71
C ILE A 490 9.54 5.47 -21.30
N SER A 491 10.00 4.39 -21.93
CA SER A 491 11.31 3.79 -21.69
C SER A 491 12.49 4.64 -22.20
N SER A 492 12.27 5.54 -23.16
CA SER A 492 13.27 6.53 -23.62
C SER A 492 13.31 7.82 -22.78
N LEU A 493 12.28 8.13 -21.98
CA LEU A 493 12.14 9.44 -21.30
C LEU A 493 12.32 9.43 -19.77
N GLU A 494 13.33 10.16 -19.27
CA GLU A 494 13.80 10.20 -17.87
C GLU A 494 12.87 10.91 -16.85
N PRO A 495 12.39 10.31 -15.76
CA PRO A 495 11.60 11.06 -14.76
C PRO A 495 12.40 12.20 -14.12
N CYS A 496 11.79 13.39 -14.05
CA CYS A 496 12.37 14.53 -13.36
C CYS A 496 11.95 14.50 -11.88
N GLU A 497 12.92 14.41 -10.96
CA GLU A 497 12.69 14.64 -9.52
C GLU A 497 12.59 16.15 -9.18
N ARG A 498 12.72 17.06 -10.16
CA ARG A 498 12.48 18.47 -9.86
C ARG A 498 10.99 18.69 -9.65
N ARG A 499 10.71 19.39 -8.54
CA ARG A 499 9.42 20.02 -8.22
C ARG A 499 8.65 20.31 -9.51
N PRO A 500 7.47 19.71 -9.72
CA PRO A 500 6.49 20.37 -10.55
C PRO A 500 6.31 21.76 -9.90
N MET A 501 6.57 22.84 -10.63
CA MET A 501 6.25 24.20 -10.19
C MET A 501 4.89 24.15 -9.51
N ALA A 502 4.82 24.40 -8.19
CA ALA A 502 3.56 24.40 -7.44
C ALA A 502 2.61 25.55 -7.85
N GLU A 503 2.71 26.02 -9.09
CA GLU A 503 1.81 26.97 -9.71
C GLU A 503 1.01 26.22 -10.79
N ASN A 504 -0.20 25.85 -10.37
CA ASN A 504 -1.38 25.82 -11.23
C ASN A 504 -1.54 24.64 -12.21
N TRP A 505 -1.67 23.42 -11.70
CA TRP A 505 -2.56 22.43 -12.37
C TRP A 505 -4.04 22.69 -12.06
N ARG A 506 -4.35 23.56 -11.08
CA ARG A 506 -5.72 24.05 -10.84
C ARG A 506 -6.33 24.78 -12.04
N THR A 507 -5.52 25.44 -12.88
CA THR A 507 -6.03 26.18 -14.05
C THR A 507 -6.36 25.28 -15.24
N TYR A 508 -5.76 24.11 -15.40
CA TYR A 508 -6.08 23.26 -16.56
C TYR A 508 -7.39 22.47 -16.42
N THR A 509 -7.92 22.34 -15.20
CA THR A 509 -9.25 21.79 -14.96
C THR A 509 -10.33 22.85 -14.84
N GLU A 510 -10.01 24.15 -14.66
CA GLU A 510 -11.00 25.20 -14.36
C GLU A 510 -10.74 26.62 -14.94
N SER A 511 -9.76 26.89 -15.82
CA SER A 511 -9.59 28.23 -16.45
C SER A 511 -8.89 28.21 -17.82
N ASP A 512 -9.67 28.53 -18.87
CA ASP A 512 -9.36 29.01 -20.23
C ASP A 512 -8.29 28.33 -21.14
N PRO A 513 -8.58 28.24 -22.46
CA PRO A 513 -7.66 27.75 -23.48
C PRO A 513 -6.85 28.92 -24.10
N PHE A 514 -5.54 28.96 -23.84
CA PHE A 514 -4.54 29.84 -24.49
C PHE A 514 -4.75 31.38 -24.40
N PRO A 515 -3.67 32.17 -24.24
CA PRO A 515 -3.75 33.60 -24.53
C PRO A 515 -3.85 33.77 -26.06
N ASN A 516 -4.89 34.45 -26.51
CA ASN A 516 -4.97 34.98 -27.87
C ASN A 516 -3.74 35.84 -28.14
N ASN A 517 -3.07 35.58 -29.27
CA ASN A 517 -2.19 36.54 -29.90
C ASN A 517 -3.06 37.73 -30.36
N ASP A 518 -3.17 38.77 -29.55
CA ASP A 518 -3.60 40.08 -30.02
C ASP A 518 -2.44 41.06 -29.96
N LEU A 519 -2.22 41.67 -31.12
CA LEU A 519 -1.21 42.66 -31.41
C LEU A 519 -1.41 43.91 -30.55
N THR A 520 -0.38 44.30 -29.80
CA THR A 520 -0.03 45.72 -29.65
C THR A 520 1.50 45.86 -29.60
N THR A 521 2.03 46.30 -30.74
CA THR A 521 3.21 47.15 -30.93
C THR A 521 4.04 47.47 -29.69
N ASP A 522 5.29 47.02 -29.69
CA ASP A 522 6.43 47.93 -29.50
C ASP A 522 7.66 47.41 -30.24
N ALA A 523 8.15 48.27 -31.11
CA ALA A 523 9.28 48.03 -31.99
C ALA A 523 10.59 48.32 -31.25
N SER A 524 11.52 47.36 -31.22
CA SER A 524 12.93 47.57 -31.62
C SER A 524 13.83 46.36 -31.31
N SER A 525 14.69 46.06 -32.29
CA SER A 525 15.93 45.25 -32.22
C SER A 525 15.87 43.71 -32.41
N SER A 526 15.86 43.35 -33.69
CA SER A 526 16.72 42.33 -34.34
C SER A 526 16.40 40.81 -34.25
N PRO A 527 16.69 40.05 -35.34
CA PRO A 527 16.15 38.70 -35.55
C PRO A 527 17.21 37.61 -35.32
N ASN A 528 16.89 36.58 -34.53
CA ASN A 528 17.50 35.26 -34.64
C ASN A 528 16.44 34.20 -34.33
N ARG A 529 15.79 33.70 -35.39
CA ARG A 529 14.79 32.62 -35.33
C ARG A 529 15.48 31.26 -35.44
N SER A 530 15.64 30.58 -34.32
CA SER A 530 15.77 29.11 -34.23
C SER A 530 15.36 28.57 -32.84
N GLY A 531 14.48 29.28 -32.12
CA GLY A 531 14.12 28.96 -30.72
C GLY A 531 12.70 28.44 -30.47
N SER A 532 11.76 28.44 -31.43
CA SER A 532 10.35 28.16 -31.13
C SER A 532 9.94 26.68 -31.22
N THR A 533 10.74 25.80 -31.82
CA THR A 533 10.48 24.34 -31.90
C THR A 533 11.04 23.54 -30.72
N LEU A 534 11.98 24.09 -29.95
CA LEU A 534 12.60 23.43 -28.79
C LEU A 534 11.77 23.55 -27.50
N ILE A 535 10.83 24.49 -27.44
CA ILE A 535 9.99 24.76 -26.25
C ILE A 535 8.79 23.80 -26.21
N SER A 536 8.19 23.46 -27.36
CA SER A 536 7.07 22.51 -27.43
C SER A 536 7.50 21.07 -27.11
N THR A 537 8.67 20.66 -27.62
CA THR A 537 9.24 19.32 -27.38
C THR A 537 9.65 19.12 -25.91
N ARG A 538 10.24 20.13 -25.25
CA ARG A 538 10.54 20.09 -23.80
C ARG A 538 9.29 19.87 -22.93
N SER A 539 8.18 20.54 -23.24
CA SER A 539 6.94 20.40 -22.48
C SER A 539 6.32 18.99 -22.56
N ARG A 540 6.41 18.34 -23.72
CA ARG A 540 5.89 16.99 -23.95
C ARG A 540 6.75 15.93 -23.28
N LEU A 541 8.08 16.11 -23.30
CA LEU A 541 9.01 15.26 -22.56
C LEU A 541 8.68 15.28 -21.06
N ASP A 542 8.53 16.46 -20.46
CA ASP A 542 8.23 16.58 -19.02
C ASP A 542 6.87 15.99 -18.61
N GLN A 543 5.87 16.01 -19.51
CA GLN A 543 4.58 15.33 -19.28
C GLN A 543 4.70 13.80 -19.27
N VAL A 544 5.45 13.22 -20.20
CA VAL A 544 5.68 11.76 -20.23
C VAL A 544 6.50 11.31 -19.02
N ARG A 545 7.45 12.13 -18.58
CA ARG A 545 8.25 11.90 -17.36
C ARG A 545 7.38 11.87 -16.11
N TYR A 546 6.40 12.76 -16.03
CA TYR A 546 5.42 12.80 -14.95
C TYR A 546 4.53 11.55 -14.94
N ILE A 547 4.09 11.07 -16.11
CA ILE A 547 3.32 9.82 -16.24
C ILE A 547 4.11 8.62 -15.70
N GLY A 548 5.39 8.51 -16.04
CA GLY A 548 6.26 7.45 -15.51
C GLY A 548 6.36 7.48 -13.98
N ALA A 549 6.49 8.67 -13.39
CA ALA A 549 6.51 8.84 -11.94
C ALA A 549 5.16 8.52 -11.27
N LEU A 550 4.04 8.79 -11.93
CA LEU A 550 2.71 8.42 -11.43
C LEU A 550 2.48 6.90 -11.50
N CYS A 551 2.86 6.25 -12.61
CA CYS A 551 2.79 4.79 -12.75
C CYS A 551 3.55 4.09 -11.63
N TYR A 552 4.76 4.57 -11.33
CA TYR A 552 5.57 4.09 -10.23
C TYR A 552 4.84 4.19 -8.88
N ARG A 553 4.21 5.32 -8.59
CA ARG A 553 3.48 5.51 -7.33
C ARG A 553 2.29 4.59 -7.21
N VAL A 554 1.52 4.43 -8.28
CA VAL A 554 0.40 3.47 -8.30
C VAL A 554 0.92 2.07 -7.99
N LEU A 555 2.03 1.64 -8.60
CA LEU A 555 2.64 0.34 -8.33
C LEU A 555 3.13 0.21 -6.88
N ASN A 556 3.81 1.22 -6.34
CA ASN A 556 4.30 1.21 -4.96
C ASN A 556 3.14 1.07 -3.96
N VAL A 557 2.12 1.91 -4.06
CA VAL A 557 0.95 1.88 -3.17
C VAL A 557 0.11 0.61 -3.37
N ALA A 558 -0.03 0.13 -4.62
CA ALA A 558 -0.78 -1.09 -4.92
C ALA A 558 -0.12 -2.36 -4.37
N GLN A 559 1.20 -2.34 -4.16
CA GLN A 559 1.98 -3.52 -3.74
C GLN A 559 2.44 -3.45 -2.27
N LYS A 560 2.43 -2.27 -1.64
CA LYS A 560 2.74 -2.07 -0.23
C LYS A 560 1.87 -2.98 0.66
N GLY A 561 2.51 -3.92 1.37
CA GLY A 561 1.84 -4.83 2.31
C GLY A 561 0.99 -5.95 1.68
N TYR A 562 0.90 -6.07 0.35
CA TYR A 562 0.05 -7.08 -0.32
C TYR A 562 0.84 -7.97 -1.29
N ARG A 563 1.46 -9.02 -0.72
CA ARG A 563 2.36 -9.97 -1.39
C ARG A 563 1.83 -10.59 -2.69
N LYS A 564 0.51 -10.78 -2.83
CA LYS A 564 -0.08 -11.37 -4.05
C LYS A 564 0.09 -10.51 -5.29
N ASN A 565 0.29 -9.19 -5.14
CA ASN A 565 0.55 -8.30 -6.27
C ASN A 565 2.00 -8.36 -6.75
N GLN A 566 2.90 -9.01 -6.00
CA GLN A 566 4.33 -9.12 -6.32
C GLN A 566 4.63 -10.26 -7.31
N THR A 567 3.72 -11.24 -7.48
CA THR A 567 3.91 -12.38 -8.40
C THR A 567 3.79 -12.00 -9.88
N ASN A 568 3.17 -10.85 -10.19
CA ASN A 568 3.00 -10.39 -11.57
C ASN A 568 4.25 -9.64 -12.08
N ILE A 569 5.28 -9.51 -11.24
CA ILE A 569 6.60 -9.08 -11.68
C ILE A 569 7.16 -10.26 -12.46
N ASN A 570 7.07 -10.21 -13.79
CA ASN A 570 7.77 -11.14 -14.67
C ASN A 570 9.06 -10.42 -15.10
N PRO A 571 10.18 -10.59 -14.37
CA PRO A 571 11.39 -9.82 -14.61
C PRO A 571 12.18 -10.34 -15.83
N SER A 572 11.71 -11.44 -16.44
CA SER A 572 12.26 -12.10 -17.62
C SER A 572 12.26 -11.26 -18.90
N THR A 573 11.48 -10.18 -18.97
CA THR A 573 11.49 -9.24 -20.09
C THR A 573 12.44 -8.09 -19.79
N ARG A 574 13.52 -7.94 -20.59
CA ARG A 574 14.51 -6.83 -20.58
C ARG A 574 13.97 -5.61 -19.84
N VAL A 575 14.29 -5.56 -18.56
CA VAL A 575 13.81 -4.52 -17.68
C VAL A 575 14.51 -3.22 -18.09
N PRO A 576 13.86 -2.05 -18.10
CA PRO A 576 14.54 -0.78 -18.31
C PRO A 576 15.35 -0.40 -17.05
N VAL A 577 16.37 -1.20 -16.72
CA VAL A 577 17.13 -1.15 -15.45
C VAL A 577 18.02 0.09 -15.37
N ALA A 578 18.27 0.81 -16.47
CA ALA A 578 19.14 2.00 -16.48
C ALA A 578 18.50 3.26 -15.83
N ARG A 579 17.69 3.13 -14.77
CA ARG A 579 17.05 4.27 -14.08
C ARG A 579 17.09 4.18 -12.55
N PRO A 580 17.48 5.25 -11.82
CA PRO A 580 17.61 5.23 -10.36
C PRO A 580 16.31 4.91 -9.62
N TRP A 581 15.18 5.47 -10.04
CA TRP A 581 13.88 5.25 -9.38
C TRP A 581 13.40 3.79 -9.47
N PHE A 582 13.75 3.09 -10.55
CA PHE A 582 13.37 1.69 -10.72
C PHE A 582 14.20 0.78 -9.80
N LEU A 583 15.47 1.10 -9.56
CA LEU A 583 16.25 0.43 -8.53
C LEU A 583 15.66 0.67 -7.13
N LYS A 584 15.19 1.90 -6.85
CA LYS A 584 14.47 2.19 -5.61
C LYS A 584 13.18 1.35 -5.50
N TYR A 585 12.40 1.24 -6.56
CA TYR A 585 11.22 0.37 -6.59
C TYR A 585 11.55 -1.08 -6.23
N LEU A 586 12.55 -1.66 -6.89
CA LEU A 586 12.97 -3.03 -6.62
C LEU A 586 13.43 -3.19 -5.17
N ALA A 587 14.10 -2.18 -4.60
CA ALA A 587 14.53 -2.19 -3.21
C ALA A 587 13.32 -2.14 -2.26
N ASP A 588 12.33 -1.28 -2.54
CA ASP A 588 11.10 -1.17 -1.76
C ASP A 588 10.28 -2.47 -1.83
N LEU A 589 10.35 -3.21 -2.94
CA LEU A 589 9.68 -4.52 -3.10
C LEU A 589 10.33 -5.65 -2.31
N CYS A 590 11.62 -5.54 -2.01
CA CYS A 590 12.32 -6.52 -1.17
C CYS A 590 11.81 -6.48 0.28
N ILE A 591 11.13 -5.40 0.70
CA ILE A 591 10.71 -5.15 2.08
C ILE A 591 9.18 -5.02 2.16
N SER A 592 8.60 -5.55 3.24
CA SER A 592 7.21 -5.28 3.60
C SER A 592 7.10 -5.18 5.11
N ASN A 593 6.61 -4.04 5.63
CA ASN A 593 6.51 -3.77 7.07
C ASN A 593 7.84 -4.05 7.81
N ASP A 594 8.94 -3.57 7.24
CA ASP A 594 10.29 -3.74 7.77
C ASP A 594 10.78 -5.20 7.93
N ARG A 595 10.16 -6.13 7.19
CA ARG A 595 10.63 -7.51 7.05
C ARG A 595 10.96 -7.81 5.61
N ALA A 596 11.96 -8.65 5.37
CA ALA A 596 12.33 -9.05 4.03
C ALA A 596 11.31 -10.04 3.43
N VAL A 597 11.13 -9.98 2.10
CA VAL A 597 10.28 -10.92 1.36
C VAL A 597 11.16 -11.83 0.51
N ALA A 598 11.52 -12.98 1.05
CA ALA A 598 12.46 -13.93 0.44
C ALA A 598 12.13 -14.28 -1.04
N VAL A 599 10.86 -14.57 -1.36
CA VAL A 599 10.45 -14.93 -2.73
C VAL A 599 10.66 -13.78 -3.72
N THR A 600 10.37 -12.56 -3.30
CA THR A 600 10.54 -11.37 -4.15
C THR A 600 12.02 -11.05 -4.33
N GLN A 601 12.81 -11.16 -3.26
CA GLN A 601 14.26 -11.04 -3.32
C GLN A 601 14.86 -12.07 -4.28
N GLU A 602 14.46 -13.34 -4.20
CA GLU A 602 14.94 -14.42 -5.08
C GLU A 602 14.67 -14.13 -6.56
N LEU A 603 13.44 -13.73 -6.91
CA LEU A 603 13.06 -13.36 -8.27
C LEU A 603 13.89 -12.19 -8.81
N ILE A 604 14.12 -11.17 -7.97
CA ILE A 604 14.93 -10.00 -8.33
C ILE A 604 16.40 -10.43 -8.52
N CYS A 605 16.96 -11.24 -7.62
CA CYS A 605 18.33 -11.73 -7.71
C CYS A 605 18.57 -12.53 -9.00
N HIS A 606 17.69 -13.49 -9.29
CA HIS A 606 17.81 -14.32 -10.49
C HIS A 606 17.65 -13.56 -11.79
N SER A 607 16.97 -12.41 -11.79
CA SER A 607 16.80 -11.61 -12.98
C SER A 607 17.87 -10.54 -13.15
N LEU A 608 18.24 -9.85 -12.08
CA LEU A 608 19.18 -8.72 -12.14
C LEU A 608 20.64 -9.19 -12.26
N LEU A 609 21.00 -10.29 -11.60
CA LEU A 609 22.40 -10.74 -11.48
C LEU A 609 22.87 -11.64 -12.65
N ARG A 610 22.08 -11.74 -13.73
CA ARG A 610 22.47 -12.50 -14.94
C ARG A 610 23.55 -11.77 -15.72
N GLU A 611 24.40 -12.51 -16.43
CA GLU A 611 25.47 -11.96 -17.26
C GLU A 611 24.96 -11.00 -18.35
N GLU A 612 23.75 -11.25 -18.86
CA GLU A 612 23.08 -10.42 -19.85
C GLU A 612 22.80 -8.99 -19.37
N ASN A 613 22.71 -8.78 -18.05
CA ASN A 613 22.35 -7.51 -17.42
C ASN A 613 23.55 -6.84 -16.70
N GLU A 614 24.78 -7.34 -16.88
CA GLU A 614 25.97 -6.73 -16.27
C GLU A 614 26.25 -5.29 -16.77
N ASP A 615 25.75 -4.94 -17.95
CA ASP A 615 25.83 -3.59 -18.52
C ASP A 615 25.05 -2.55 -17.72
N LEU A 616 24.05 -2.98 -16.96
CA LEU A 616 23.18 -2.14 -16.14
C LEU A 616 23.80 -1.83 -14.76
N LEU A 617 24.79 -2.59 -14.32
CA LEU A 617 25.38 -2.45 -12.99
C LEU A 617 26.69 -1.65 -13.05
N ILE A 618 26.83 -0.68 -12.14
CA ILE A 618 28.11 0.00 -11.91
C ILE A 618 29.03 -0.94 -11.14
N LYS A 619 30.21 -1.24 -11.69
CA LYS A 619 31.26 -2.04 -11.03
C LYS A 619 32.14 -1.11 -10.18
N THR A 620 32.37 -1.49 -8.92
CA THR A 620 33.24 -0.76 -7.98
C THR A 620 34.53 -1.54 -7.80
N ILE A 621 35.68 -0.90 -8.02
CA ILE A 621 37.00 -1.54 -7.91
C ILE A 621 37.93 -0.61 -7.10
N SER A 622 38.79 -1.18 -6.27
CA SER A 622 39.89 -0.45 -5.64
C SER A 622 41.17 -0.66 -6.44
N GLU A 623 41.77 0.43 -6.92
CA GLU A 623 43.10 0.45 -7.56
C GLU A 623 43.93 1.58 -6.92
N ASP A 624 45.20 1.32 -6.59
CA ASP A 624 46.15 2.32 -6.08
C ASP A 624 45.62 3.18 -4.91
N GLU A 625 45.06 2.54 -3.88
CA GLU A 625 44.47 3.22 -2.71
C GLU A 625 43.29 4.16 -3.03
N ARG A 626 42.75 4.12 -4.26
CA ARG A 626 41.58 4.89 -4.70
C ARG A 626 40.44 3.97 -5.15
N VAL A 627 39.22 4.50 -5.09
CA VAL A 627 38.00 3.77 -5.49
C VAL A 627 37.54 4.29 -6.85
N PHE A 628 37.45 3.39 -7.83
CA PHE A 628 37.00 3.67 -9.18
C PHE A 628 35.65 3.01 -9.47
N LEU A 629 34.81 3.75 -10.20
CA LEU A 629 33.53 3.27 -10.70
C LEU A 629 33.63 3.04 -12.21
N PHE A 630 33.18 1.87 -12.65
CA PHE A 630 33.17 1.45 -14.05
C PHE A 630 31.74 1.17 -14.51
N TRP A 631 31.32 1.75 -15.63
CA TRP A 631 30.04 1.43 -16.27
C TRP A 631 30.14 1.51 -17.79
N LYS A 632 29.22 0.80 -18.47
CA LYS A 632 29.06 0.89 -19.92
C LYS A 632 28.13 2.05 -20.24
N LYS A 633 28.47 2.86 -21.25
CA LYS A 633 27.58 3.93 -21.71
C LYS A 633 26.37 3.28 -22.40
N PRO A 634 25.12 3.58 -21.99
CA PRO A 634 23.95 3.05 -22.67
C PRO A 634 23.86 3.66 -24.08
N GLU A 635 23.49 2.83 -25.07
CA GLU A 635 23.19 3.27 -26.43
C GLU A 635 22.01 4.26 -26.39
N VAL A 636 22.31 5.56 -26.36
CA VAL A 636 21.34 6.57 -26.76
C VAL A 636 21.54 6.78 -28.24
N LEU A 637 20.59 6.29 -29.05
CA LEU A 637 20.42 6.69 -30.44
C LEU A 637 20.26 8.22 -30.47
N THR A 638 21.37 8.93 -30.65
CA THR A 638 21.33 10.33 -31.05
C THR A 638 20.94 10.37 -32.51
N ASP A 639 19.80 10.99 -32.79
CA ASP A 639 19.38 11.31 -34.15
C ASP A 639 20.48 12.03 -34.92
N SER A 640 20.60 11.64 -36.19
CA SER A 640 21.24 12.33 -37.31
C SER A 640 22.77 12.41 -37.39
N SER A 641 23.30 11.64 -38.34
CA SER A 641 24.39 12.02 -39.25
C SER A 641 25.65 12.63 -38.65
N ARG A 642 26.63 11.79 -38.32
CA ARG A 642 28.01 11.90 -38.79
C ARG A 642 28.79 10.65 -38.39
N ASN A 643 29.53 10.13 -39.35
CA ASN A 643 30.40 8.97 -39.25
C ASN A 643 31.35 9.11 -38.04
N ASN A 644 31.00 8.50 -36.91
CA ASN A 644 31.97 8.12 -35.90
C ASN A 644 32.21 6.62 -36.05
N THR A 645 33.46 6.29 -36.31
CA THR A 645 33.96 4.94 -36.54
C THR A 645 33.58 4.02 -35.37
N ILE A 646 33.36 2.76 -35.70
CA ILE A 646 32.92 1.66 -34.81
C ILE A 646 33.80 1.48 -33.55
N ALA A 647 34.95 2.17 -33.47
CA ALA A 647 35.85 2.20 -32.32
C ALA A 647 35.39 3.07 -31.14
N GLU A 648 34.48 4.05 -31.32
CA GLU A 648 33.96 4.86 -30.20
C GLU A 648 32.81 4.19 -29.43
N ILE A 649 32.31 3.05 -29.94
CA ILE A 649 31.05 2.42 -29.53
C ILE A 649 31.17 1.64 -28.20
N ASN A 650 32.38 1.30 -27.75
CA ASN A 650 32.63 0.51 -26.52
C ASN A 650 33.44 1.26 -25.45
N LYS A 651 33.20 2.57 -25.27
CA LYS A 651 33.92 3.34 -24.25
C LYS A 651 33.39 3.01 -22.84
N HIS A 652 34.09 2.12 -22.14
CA HIS A 652 33.90 1.94 -20.70
C HIS A 652 34.29 3.25 -20.01
N MET A 653 33.37 3.81 -19.24
CA MET A 653 33.62 5.02 -18.47
C MET A 653 34.25 4.62 -17.14
N LYS A 654 35.36 5.28 -16.79
CA LYS A 654 36.06 5.13 -15.51
C LYS A 654 36.15 6.51 -14.87
N ILE A 655 35.71 6.63 -13.61
CA ILE A 655 35.89 7.85 -12.81
C ILE A 655 36.22 7.45 -11.37
N SER A 656 37.06 8.25 -10.70
CA SER A 656 37.24 8.12 -9.25
C SER A 656 35.96 8.53 -8.53
N LEU A 657 35.57 7.80 -7.48
CA LEU A 657 34.40 8.14 -6.66
C LEU A 657 34.50 9.56 -6.09
N VAL A 658 35.71 9.98 -5.70
CA VAL A 658 35.98 11.31 -5.15
C VAL A 658 35.77 12.40 -6.20
N GLU A 659 36.31 12.21 -7.40
CA GLU A 659 36.15 13.14 -8.52
C GLU A 659 34.69 13.25 -8.94
N LEU A 660 33.94 12.13 -8.94
CA LEU A 660 32.51 12.13 -9.20
C LEU A 660 31.73 12.95 -8.16
N CYS A 661 32.06 12.79 -6.89
CA CYS A 661 31.43 13.54 -5.79
C CYS A 661 31.74 15.04 -5.88
N GLN A 662 32.99 15.40 -6.19
CA GLN A 662 33.39 16.80 -6.41
C GLN A 662 32.68 17.40 -7.63
N ALA A 663 32.63 16.68 -8.76
CA ALA A 663 31.92 17.11 -9.96
C ALA A 663 30.41 17.27 -9.73
N ALA A 664 29.81 16.42 -8.90
CA ALA A 664 28.41 16.53 -8.49
C ALA A 664 28.17 17.79 -7.62
N ARG A 665 29.12 18.17 -6.75
CA ARG A 665 29.05 19.40 -5.93
C ARG A 665 29.13 20.65 -6.81
N HIS A 666 30.07 20.71 -7.74
CA HIS A 666 30.33 21.89 -8.59
C HIS A 666 29.34 22.11 -9.75
N HIS A 667 28.30 21.27 -9.89
CA HIS A 667 27.27 21.39 -10.94
C HIS A 667 27.87 21.52 -12.35
N SER A 668 28.91 20.76 -12.68
CA SER A 668 29.45 20.81 -14.04
C SER A 668 28.40 20.26 -15.03
N THR A 669 27.94 21.13 -15.93
CA THR A 669 27.00 20.80 -17.01
C THR A 669 27.77 20.63 -18.30
N ASN A 670 28.49 19.51 -18.44
CA ASN A 670 28.87 19.05 -19.77
C ASN A 670 27.64 18.33 -20.36
N GLU A 671 27.20 18.71 -21.55
CA GLU A 671 25.99 18.15 -22.21
C GLU A 671 26.05 16.62 -22.40
N SER A 672 27.24 16.01 -22.31
CA SER A 672 27.49 14.58 -22.51
C SER A 672 27.63 13.76 -21.22
N PHE A 673 27.86 14.39 -20.04
CA PHE A 673 28.10 13.69 -18.78
C PHE A 673 27.51 14.43 -17.59
N HIS A 674 26.52 13.81 -16.93
CA HIS A 674 25.87 14.34 -15.73
C HIS A 674 26.32 13.58 -14.47
N PRO A 675 27.35 14.06 -13.75
CA PRO A 675 27.95 13.34 -12.61
C PRO A 675 26.94 13.07 -11.48
N LYS A 676 26.02 14.01 -11.23
CA LYS A 676 24.95 13.83 -10.24
C LYS A 676 24.04 12.64 -10.52
N ARG A 677 23.77 12.33 -11.78
CA ARG A 677 22.87 11.22 -12.16
C ARG A 677 23.53 9.87 -11.96
N VAL A 678 24.81 9.77 -12.31
CA VAL A 678 25.60 8.55 -12.07
C VAL A 678 25.73 8.32 -10.56
N LEU A 679 25.93 9.38 -9.78
CA LEU A 679 25.97 9.29 -8.32
C LEU A 679 24.62 8.84 -7.72
N ASP A 680 23.49 9.41 -8.15
CA ASP A 680 22.17 8.98 -7.69
C ASP A 680 21.86 7.53 -8.09
N TYR A 681 22.19 7.13 -9.32
CA TYR A 681 22.07 5.73 -9.75
C TYR A 681 22.90 4.79 -8.87
N TYR A 682 24.15 5.16 -8.60
CA TYR A 682 25.04 4.40 -7.72
C TYR A 682 24.47 4.29 -6.29
N GLN A 683 23.94 5.38 -5.73
CA GLN A 683 23.26 5.38 -4.44
C GLN A 683 22.09 4.38 -4.43
N LYS A 684 21.19 4.43 -5.42
CA LYS A 684 20.06 3.49 -5.49
C LYS A 684 20.50 2.05 -5.72
N GLN A 685 21.59 1.82 -6.46
CA GLN A 685 22.17 0.49 -6.66
C GLN A 685 22.69 -0.10 -5.35
N ILE A 686 23.46 0.67 -4.57
CA ILE A 686 23.96 0.20 -3.26
C ILE A 686 22.80 -0.04 -2.30
N TYR A 687 21.77 0.82 -2.31
CA TYR A 687 20.55 0.60 -1.52
C TYR A 687 19.85 -0.71 -1.89
N LEU A 688 19.66 -0.98 -3.18
CA LEU A 688 19.08 -2.23 -3.67
C LEU A 688 19.89 -3.45 -3.23
N PHE A 689 21.22 -3.40 -3.37
CA PHE A 689 22.09 -4.49 -2.90
C PHE A 689 21.95 -4.74 -1.39
N ALA A 690 21.86 -3.69 -0.59
CA ALA A 690 21.65 -3.84 0.85
C ALA A 690 20.32 -4.54 1.17
N GLN A 691 19.23 -4.19 0.46
CA GLN A 691 17.92 -4.82 0.66
C GLN A 691 17.80 -6.22 0.08
N MET A 692 18.51 -6.51 -1.01
CA MET A 692 18.59 -7.85 -1.58
C MET A 692 19.27 -8.83 -0.61
N CYS A 693 20.28 -8.38 0.14
CA CYS A 693 21.01 -9.21 1.12
C CYS A 693 20.31 -9.35 2.49
N ARG A 694 19.27 -8.56 2.76
CA ARG A 694 18.57 -8.55 4.06
C ARG A 694 17.97 -9.93 4.38
N GLU A 695 18.06 -10.35 5.65
CA GLU A 695 17.62 -11.67 6.14
C GLU A 695 18.29 -12.87 5.43
N ARG A 696 19.59 -12.75 5.12
CA ARG A 696 20.47 -13.87 4.67
C ARG A 696 20.11 -14.47 3.32
N GLN A 697 19.79 -13.64 2.32
CA GLN A 697 19.57 -14.11 0.96
C GLN A 697 20.90 -14.49 0.26
N TYR A 698 21.27 -15.77 0.33
CA TYR A 698 22.57 -16.29 -0.14
C TYR A 698 22.84 -16.10 -1.64
N ILE A 699 21.80 -16.00 -2.47
CA ILE A 699 21.96 -15.79 -3.92
C ILE A 699 22.64 -14.44 -4.18
N ALA A 700 22.17 -13.38 -3.52
CA ALA A 700 22.77 -12.05 -3.62
C ALA A 700 24.13 -11.98 -2.91
N ILE A 701 24.21 -12.55 -1.70
CA ILE A 701 25.43 -12.50 -0.88
C ILE A 701 26.60 -13.15 -1.61
N ASN A 702 26.43 -14.38 -2.10
CA ASN A 702 27.52 -15.11 -2.77
C ASN A 702 28.03 -14.38 -4.03
N TYR A 703 27.15 -13.69 -4.75
CA TYR A 703 27.52 -12.90 -5.92
C TYR A 703 28.24 -11.60 -5.53
N LEU A 704 27.76 -10.90 -4.50
CA LEU A 704 28.26 -9.57 -4.12
C LEU A 704 29.52 -9.63 -3.24
N THR A 705 29.72 -10.68 -2.45
CA THR A 705 30.89 -10.82 -1.55
C THR A 705 32.22 -10.74 -2.32
N SER A 706 32.29 -11.30 -3.53
CA SER A 706 33.50 -11.25 -4.37
C SER A 706 33.75 -9.87 -4.99
N LYS A 707 32.68 -9.10 -5.26
CA LYS A 707 32.74 -7.80 -5.91
C LYS A 707 32.94 -6.64 -4.92
N LEU A 708 32.45 -6.78 -3.68
CA LEU A 708 32.45 -5.74 -2.65
C LEU A 708 33.02 -6.26 -1.31
N PRO A 709 34.35 -6.41 -1.17
CA PRO A 709 34.97 -6.91 0.05
C PRO A 709 35.01 -5.86 1.18
N ILE A 710 35.17 -6.30 2.44
CA ILE A 710 35.20 -5.43 3.64
C ILE A 710 36.18 -4.25 3.49
N PRO A 711 37.44 -4.43 3.05
CA PRO A 711 38.39 -3.32 2.93
C PRO A 711 37.94 -2.25 1.94
N LEU A 712 37.25 -2.63 0.85
CA LEU A 712 36.72 -1.67 -0.13
C LEU A 712 35.60 -0.84 0.49
N LEU A 713 34.65 -1.49 1.18
CA LEU A 713 33.53 -0.81 1.83
C LEU A 713 34.02 0.16 2.91
N LEU A 714 34.98 -0.25 3.75
CA LEU A 714 35.57 0.62 4.78
C LEU A 714 36.27 1.83 4.16
N LYS A 715 37.01 1.69 3.05
CA LYS A 715 37.60 2.83 2.33
C LYS A 715 36.54 3.82 1.81
N CYS A 716 35.39 3.33 1.35
CA CYS A 716 34.27 4.19 0.94
C CYS A 716 33.63 4.92 2.13
N ILE A 717 33.59 4.28 3.31
CA ILE A 717 32.98 4.82 4.53
C ILE A 717 33.94 5.80 5.24
N ASP A 718 35.26 5.59 5.21
CA ASP A 718 36.23 6.46 5.89
C ASP A 718 36.47 7.79 5.17
N ASN A 719 36.20 7.86 3.87
CA ASN A 719 36.48 9.04 3.07
C ASN A 719 35.45 10.17 3.30
N GLU A 720 35.88 11.25 3.96
CA GLU A 720 35.06 12.44 4.25
C GLU A 720 34.61 13.21 3.00
N GLN A 721 35.26 13.01 1.84
CA GLN A 721 34.86 13.67 0.60
C GLN A 721 33.60 13.05 -0.04
N VAL A 722 33.20 11.84 0.40
CA VAL A 722 32.00 11.15 -0.04
C VAL A 722 30.77 11.65 0.72
N PRO A 723 29.61 11.87 0.06
CA PRO A 723 28.38 12.25 0.74
C PRO A 723 27.97 11.26 1.84
N GLU A 724 27.47 11.79 2.95
CA GLU A 724 27.10 11.02 4.14
C GLU A 724 26.03 9.98 3.89
N GLU A 725 25.02 10.31 3.08
CA GLU A 725 23.97 9.37 2.66
C GLU A 725 24.57 8.14 1.95
N LEU A 726 25.56 8.36 1.10
CA LEU A 726 26.24 7.27 0.41
C LEU A 726 27.11 6.46 1.38
N ARG A 727 27.79 7.10 2.34
CA ARG A 727 28.54 6.41 3.40
C ARG A 727 27.61 5.54 4.26
N ALA A 728 26.43 6.05 4.61
CA ALA A 728 25.41 5.33 5.37
C ALA A 728 24.94 4.08 4.60
N LEU A 729 24.70 4.21 3.28
CA LEU A 729 24.33 3.08 2.42
C LEU A 729 25.43 2.00 2.33
N HIS A 730 26.70 2.39 2.25
CA HIS A 730 27.81 1.41 2.29
C HIS A 730 27.90 0.72 3.65
N CYS A 731 27.65 1.44 4.75
CA CYS A 731 27.58 0.86 6.10
C CYS A 731 26.43 -0.14 6.23
N LYS A 732 25.25 0.21 5.71
CA LYS A 732 24.08 -0.67 5.65
C LYS A 732 24.34 -1.93 4.81
N LEU A 733 25.04 -1.79 3.67
CA LEU A 733 25.44 -2.92 2.85
C LEU A 733 26.46 -3.81 3.58
N LEU A 734 27.43 -3.23 4.28
CA LEU A 734 28.42 -3.97 5.09
C LEU A 734 27.72 -4.85 6.13
N LEU A 735 26.68 -4.31 6.79
CA LEU A 735 25.86 -5.03 7.76
C LEU A 735 25.22 -6.29 7.16
N HIS A 736 24.48 -6.15 6.06
CA HIS A 736 23.71 -7.26 5.49
C HIS A 736 24.54 -8.20 4.60
N LEU A 737 25.67 -7.74 4.05
CA LEU A 737 26.51 -8.54 3.15
C LEU A 737 27.53 -9.41 3.89
N HIS A 738 28.20 -8.83 4.91
CA HIS A 738 29.34 -9.48 5.57
C HIS A 738 29.06 -9.88 7.01
N LEU A 739 28.35 -9.06 7.80
CA LEU A 739 28.07 -9.37 9.21
C LEU A 739 26.91 -10.36 9.36
N ASP A 740 25.76 -10.08 8.76
CA ASP A 740 24.59 -10.97 8.79
C ASP A 740 24.64 -12.03 7.67
N ARG A 741 25.78 -12.74 7.57
CA ARG A 741 26.05 -13.71 6.50
C ARG A 741 25.72 -15.15 6.89
N THR A 742 26.20 -15.60 8.04
CA THR A 742 25.95 -16.94 8.57
C THR A 742 24.93 -16.86 9.71
N PRO A 743 24.24 -17.95 10.07
CA PRO A 743 23.53 -18.02 11.33
C PRO A 743 24.53 -17.94 12.48
N GLN A 744 24.94 -16.72 12.80
CA GLN A 744 25.56 -16.40 14.07
C GLN A 744 24.43 -16.45 15.08
N ASP A 745 24.52 -17.39 16.01
CA ASP A 745 23.58 -17.47 17.12
C ASP A 745 23.75 -16.20 17.95
N ILE A 746 22.64 -15.52 18.23
CA ILE A 746 22.65 -14.37 19.13
C ILE A 746 23.11 -14.89 20.49
N ILE A 747 24.18 -14.32 21.02
CA ILE A 747 24.71 -14.73 22.31
C ILE A 747 23.69 -14.32 23.38
N GLN A 748 23.28 -15.30 24.19
CA GLN A 748 22.50 -15.01 25.39
C GLN A 748 23.44 -14.35 26.39
N PRO A 749 23.17 -13.11 26.83
CA PRO A 749 24.11 -12.38 27.69
C PRO A 749 24.24 -13.00 29.08
N ILE A 750 23.23 -13.75 29.55
CA ILE A 750 23.25 -14.45 30.84
C ILE A 750 23.28 -15.96 30.59
N GLN A 751 24.33 -16.60 31.08
CA GLN A 751 24.49 -18.05 31.07
C GLN A 751 23.99 -18.63 32.41
N TYR A 752 22.76 -19.13 32.39
CA TYR A 752 22.18 -19.77 33.57
C TYR A 752 22.79 -21.14 33.88
N VAL A 753 23.30 -21.86 32.88
CA VAL A 753 23.88 -23.19 33.07
C VAL A 753 25.40 -23.07 33.05
N ARG A 754 26.06 -23.48 34.13
CA ARG A 754 27.52 -23.36 34.27
C ARG A 754 28.16 -24.71 34.56
N ILE A 755 29.24 -25.02 33.84
CA ILE A 755 29.97 -26.27 34.04
C ILE A 755 31.01 -26.06 35.14
N TRP A 756 30.83 -26.77 36.27
CA TRP A 756 31.69 -26.68 37.46
C TRP A 756 33.21 -26.77 37.16
N ARG A 757 33.61 -27.59 36.19
CA ARG A 757 35.03 -27.79 35.82
C ARG A 757 35.68 -26.62 35.07
N ASN A 758 34.88 -25.75 34.45
CA ASN A 758 35.38 -24.70 33.55
C ASN A 758 35.50 -23.33 34.24
N ILE A 759 35.14 -23.25 35.52
CA ILE A 759 35.18 -21.99 36.26
C ILE A 759 36.60 -21.82 36.83
N SER A 760 37.26 -20.73 36.43
CA SER A 760 38.59 -20.35 36.90
C SER A 760 38.54 -19.91 38.38
N LEU A 761 39.57 -20.26 39.15
CA LEU A 761 39.71 -19.89 40.57
C LEU A 761 40.20 -18.45 40.79
N GLU A 762 40.55 -17.77 39.70
CA GLU A 762 40.92 -16.36 39.69
C GLU A 762 39.67 -15.53 39.41
N TYR A 763 39.49 -14.45 40.18
CA TYR A 763 38.33 -13.54 40.10
C TYR A 763 38.65 -12.24 39.35
N GLN A 764 39.77 -12.22 38.63
CA GLN A 764 40.26 -11.05 37.91
C GLN A 764 39.55 -10.91 36.55
N PHE A 765 39.44 -9.67 36.08
CA PHE A 765 38.75 -9.27 34.85
C PHE A 765 39.13 -10.12 33.62
N ASP A 766 40.41 -10.49 33.50
CA ASP A 766 40.94 -11.24 32.35
C ASP A 766 40.57 -12.75 32.37
N SER A 767 40.19 -13.29 33.53
CA SER A 767 39.83 -14.70 33.69
C SER A 767 38.43 -15.03 33.16
N TYR A 768 37.49 -14.08 33.27
CA TYR A 768 36.12 -14.18 32.71
C TYR A 768 36.17 -14.31 31.18
N GLU A 769 37.05 -13.54 30.53
CA GLU A 769 37.22 -13.59 29.07
C GLU A 769 37.80 -14.92 28.59
N SER A 770 38.64 -15.58 29.38
CA SER A 770 39.22 -16.89 29.00
C SER A 770 38.26 -18.07 29.15
N ALA A 771 37.25 -17.96 30.03
CA ALA A 771 36.23 -18.99 30.23
C ALA A 771 35.12 -18.96 29.16
N ASP A 772 34.84 -17.79 28.59
CA ASP A 772 33.82 -17.57 27.55
C ASP A 772 34.31 -17.96 26.13
N VAL A 773 35.63 -18.11 25.95
CA VAL A 773 36.26 -18.51 24.67
C VAL A 773 36.24 -20.03 24.53
N GLN A 774 35.09 -20.62 24.21
CA GLN A 774 34.98 -22.07 23.97
C GLN A 774 34.98 -22.50 22.50
N THR A 775 35.24 -21.64 21.52
CA THR A 775 35.45 -22.11 20.13
C THR A 775 36.53 -21.36 19.36
N LEU A 776 37.48 -22.11 18.78
CA LEU A 776 38.50 -21.64 17.82
C LEU A 776 37.89 -20.97 16.57
N GLU A 777 36.60 -21.20 16.30
CA GLU A 777 35.86 -20.58 15.20
C GLU A 777 35.48 -19.12 15.49
N MET A 778 35.18 -18.78 16.75
CA MET A 778 34.89 -17.40 17.15
C MET A 778 36.12 -16.49 17.05
N THR A 779 37.32 -17.01 17.35
CA THR A 779 38.57 -16.24 17.25
C THR A 779 38.93 -15.92 15.80
N HIS A 780 38.78 -16.87 14.86
CA HIS A 780 39.08 -16.64 13.45
C HIS A 780 38.10 -15.64 12.81
N ASN A 781 36.81 -15.72 13.18
CA ASN A 781 35.80 -14.76 12.75
C ASN A 781 36.04 -13.37 13.36
N ARG A 782 36.54 -13.28 14.60
CA ARG A 782 36.84 -12.01 15.26
C ARG A 782 37.93 -11.22 14.54
N ASP A 783 39.00 -11.89 14.11
CA ASP A 783 40.13 -11.26 13.42
C ASP A 783 39.72 -10.67 12.06
N GLN A 784 38.71 -11.25 11.40
CA GLN A 784 38.16 -10.72 10.14
C GLN A 784 37.44 -9.38 10.34
N PHE A 785 36.81 -9.17 11.50
CA PHE A 785 36.00 -7.98 11.80
C PHE A 785 36.71 -6.95 12.69
N THR A 786 37.96 -7.19 13.12
CA THR A 786 38.77 -6.21 13.86
C THR A 786 38.83 -4.84 13.17
N PRO A 787 39.04 -4.72 11.83
CA PRO A 787 39.05 -3.43 11.16
C PRO A 787 37.71 -2.68 11.25
N VAL A 788 36.60 -3.42 11.32
CA VAL A 788 35.24 -2.85 11.45
C VAL A 788 35.02 -2.34 12.87
N ILE A 789 35.47 -3.08 13.89
CA ILE A 789 35.37 -2.67 15.30
C ILE A 789 36.21 -1.41 15.55
N GLU A 790 37.44 -1.36 15.01
CA GLU A 790 38.29 -0.18 15.09
C GLU A 790 37.64 1.04 14.42
N PHE A 791 37.03 0.85 13.25
CA PHE A 791 36.27 1.90 12.58
C PHE A 791 35.13 2.44 13.46
N VAL A 792 34.29 1.56 14.02
CA VAL A 792 33.17 1.95 14.90
C VAL A 792 33.67 2.73 16.11
N ASN A 793 34.76 2.27 16.73
CA ASN A 793 35.38 2.94 17.86
C ASN A 793 35.92 4.32 17.48
N ARG A 794 36.59 4.44 16.33
CA ARG A 794 37.11 5.71 15.81
C ARG A 794 35.98 6.70 15.50
N TYR A 795 34.88 6.22 14.94
CA TYR A 795 33.72 7.04 14.61
C TYR A 795 33.05 7.61 15.88
N PHE A 796 32.88 6.82 16.94
CA PHE A 796 32.33 7.34 18.20
C PHE A 796 33.30 8.26 18.96
N ASN A 797 34.61 8.14 18.72
CA ASN A 797 35.63 8.99 19.37
C ASN A 797 35.78 10.37 18.73
N SER A 798 35.34 10.57 17.49
CA SER A 798 35.54 11.85 16.79
C SER A 798 34.74 13.01 17.39
N GLY A 799 33.81 12.76 18.31
CA GLY A 799 33.13 13.78 19.15
C GLY A 799 32.18 14.72 18.40
N ASP A 800 32.29 14.81 17.09
CA ASP A 800 31.55 15.72 16.21
C ASP A 800 30.34 15.03 15.57
N LEU A 801 29.54 14.34 16.38
CA LEU A 801 28.27 13.72 15.98
C LEU A 801 27.19 14.79 15.84
N CYS A 802 27.39 15.70 14.89
CA CYS A 802 26.44 16.73 14.52
C CYS A 802 25.14 16.07 14.02
N MET A 803 23.99 16.69 14.32
CA MET A 803 22.66 16.28 13.84
C MET A 803 22.56 16.21 12.30
N ALA A 804 23.55 16.73 11.58
CA ALA A 804 23.68 16.57 10.13
C ALA A 804 23.96 15.11 9.72
N HIS A 805 24.62 14.32 10.57
CA HIS A 805 25.10 12.95 10.29
C HIS A 805 24.16 11.84 10.77
N ALA A 806 22.88 12.12 11.00
CA ALA A 806 21.96 11.20 11.67
C ALA A 806 21.78 9.85 10.93
N SER A 807 21.74 9.86 9.61
CA SER A 807 21.59 8.65 8.78
C SER A 807 22.80 7.72 8.86
N LEU A 808 24.02 8.26 8.80
CA LEU A 808 25.24 7.48 9.00
C LEU A 808 25.32 6.95 10.42
N THR A 809 24.98 7.78 11.42
CA THR A 809 25.00 7.40 12.82
C THR A 809 24.04 6.24 13.10
N LEU A 810 22.83 6.26 12.53
CA LEU A 810 21.86 5.17 12.65
C LEU A 810 22.41 3.84 12.13
N GLU A 811 23.04 3.85 10.97
CA GLU A 811 23.59 2.62 10.38
C GLU A 811 24.84 2.14 11.15
N VAL A 812 25.70 3.04 11.62
CA VAL A 812 26.86 2.68 12.48
C VAL A 812 26.42 2.14 13.84
N VAL A 813 25.38 2.71 14.46
CA VAL A 813 24.78 2.16 15.70
C VAL A 813 24.16 0.78 15.43
N SER A 814 23.52 0.59 14.29
CA SER A 814 22.98 -0.72 13.89
C SER A 814 24.07 -1.76 13.70
N LEU A 815 25.20 -1.35 13.13
CA LEU A 815 26.43 -2.13 13.01
C LEU A 815 26.97 -2.53 14.37
N ALA A 816 27.12 -1.56 15.28
CA ALA A 816 27.57 -1.78 16.65
C ALA A 816 26.65 -2.74 17.40
N ARG A 817 25.33 -2.59 17.26
CA ARG A 817 24.34 -3.48 17.87
C ARG A 817 24.55 -4.93 17.44
N CYS A 818 24.66 -5.19 16.13
CA CYS A 818 24.89 -6.56 15.66
C CYS A 818 26.24 -7.11 16.12
N LEU A 819 27.30 -6.31 16.08
CA LEU A 819 28.63 -6.73 16.58
C LEU A 819 28.61 -7.11 18.08
N VAL A 820 27.86 -6.38 18.89
CA VAL A 820 27.66 -6.67 20.32
C VAL A 820 26.86 -7.95 20.52
N TYR A 821 25.73 -8.10 19.83
CA TYR A 821 24.85 -9.28 19.96
C TYR A 821 25.50 -10.57 19.45
N PHE A 822 26.45 -10.47 18.52
CA PHE A 822 27.25 -11.60 18.03
C PHE A 822 28.51 -11.88 18.87
N GLY A 823 28.82 -11.05 19.87
CA GLY A 823 29.93 -11.29 20.80
C GLY A 823 31.32 -10.92 20.32
N PHE A 824 31.46 -10.05 19.32
CA PHE A 824 32.78 -9.65 18.84
C PHE A 824 33.51 -8.66 19.75
N TYR A 825 32.79 -8.05 20.70
CA TYR A 825 33.34 -7.13 21.70
C TYR A 825 33.76 -7.86 22.98
N GLN A 826 34.97 -7.57 23.44
CA GLN A 826 35.43 -7.92 24.79
C GLN A 826 34.74 -7.06 25.85
N LEU A 827 34.70 -7.53 27.11
CA LEU A 827 34.00 -6.84 28.19
C LEU A 827 34.55 -5.43 28.43
N SER A 828 35.88 -5.27 28.42
CA SER A 828 36.56 -3.97 28.56
C SER A 828 36.17 -2.99 27.45
N SER A 829 36.20 -3.48 26.21
CA SER A 829 35.84 -2.73 25.02
C SER A 829 34.35 -2.39 24.98
N LEU A 830 33.51 -3.28 25.49
CA LEU A 830 32.06 -3.13 25.59
C LEU A 830 31.67 -2.05 26.62
N LEU A 831 32.33 -2.01 27.78
CA LEU A 831 32.12 -0.96 28.79
C LEU A 831 32.55 0.41 28.27
N SER A 832 33.71 0.48 27.62
CA SER A 832 34.18 1.70 26.95
C SER A 832 33.20 2.16 25.86
N LEU A 833 32.63 1.22 25.10
CA LEU A 833 31.58 1.54 24.12
C LEU A 833 30.31 2.07 24.79
N GLY A 834 29.86 1.43 25.87
CA GLY A 834 28.68 1.86 26.65
C GLY A 834 28.82 3.28 27.20
N GLN A 835 29.98 3.62 27.77
CA GLN A 835 30.31 4.98 28.24
C GLN A 835 30.21 6.01 27.10
N ARG A 836 30.78 5.69 25.93
CA ARG A 836 30.76 6.56 24.74
C ARG A 836 29.35 6.75 24.20
N LEU A 837 28.57 5.67 24.07
CA LEU A 837 27.19 5.73 23.60
C LEU A 837 26.30 6.54 24.55
N LEU A 838 26.48 6.38 25.87
CA LEU A 838 25.71 7.11 26.85
C LEU A 838 26.00 8.61 26.84
N PHE A 839 27.27 8.99 26.65
CA PHE A 839 27.66 10.39 26.43
C PHE A 839 27.01 10.97 25.16
N ILE A 840 26.93 10.20 24.07
CA ILE A 840 26.28 10.62 22.82
C ILE A 840 24.79 10.89 23.04
N VAL A 841 24.09 9.99 23.74
CA VAL A 841 22.67 10.16 24.06
C VAL A 841 22.46 11.38 24.96
N ASP A 842 23.37 11.66 25.90
CA ASP A 842 23.29 12.86 26.73
C ASP A 842 23.40 14.16 25.91
N GLN A 843 24.30 14.19 24.92
CA GLN A 843 24.44 15.32 24.01
C GLN A 843 23.18 15.57 23.18
N TRP A 844 22.51 14.50 22.74
CA TRP A 844 21.25 14.60 22.00
C TRP A 844 20.10 15.05 22.91
N ALA A 845 19.97 14.46 24.10
CA ALA A 845 18.94 14.78 25.08
C ALA A 845 19.04 16.22 25.61
N CYS A 846 20.26 16.79 25.73
CA CYS A 846 20.46 18.19 26.14
C CYS A 846 19.97 19.21 25.10
N ARG A 847 19.96 18.86 23.81
CA ARG A 847 19.64 19.80 22.71
C ARG A 847 18.14 19.96 22.47
N GLU A 848 17.31 19.06 23.01
CA GLU A 848 15.85 19.09 22.86
C GLU A 848 15.11 20.00 23.85
N GLN A 849 15.79 20.57 24.85
CA GLN A 849 15.12 21.50 25.75
C GLN A 849 14.69 22.77 24.99
N PRO A 850 13.41 23.20 25.12
CA PRO A 850 12.98 24.47 24.55
C PRO A 850 13.75 25.58 25.26
N ARG A 851 14.71 26.19 24.57
CA ARG A 851 15.29 27.47 25.02
C ARG A 851 14.14 28.47 25.07
N ILE A 852 13.72 28.85 26.28
CA ILE A 852 12.82 29.97 26.51
C ILE A 852 13.59 31.23 26.10
N ALA A 853 13.47 31.64 24.84
CA ALA A 853 13.92 32.93 24.34
C ALA A 853 12.69 33.85 24.22
N PRO A 854 12.80 35.14 24.62
CA PRO A 854 11.68 36.07 24.59
C PRO A 854 11.26 36.36 23.15
N GLU A 855 9.97 36.14 22.85
CA GLU A 855 9.36 36.32 21.55
C GLU A 855 9.43 37.79 21.09
N THR A 856 10.16 38.06 20.01
CA THR A 856 9.79 39.13 19.07
C THR A 856 10.08 38.72 17.62
N SER A 857 9.07 38.94 16.77
CA SER A 857 9.06 38.94 15.29
C SER A 857 8.96 37.61 14.51
N SER A 858 7.74 37.42 14.00
CA SER A 858 7.33 36.86 12.69
C SER A 858 8.41 36.35 11.71
N GLY A 859 8.30 35.07 11.32
CA GLY A 859 8.90 34.56 10.07
C GLY A 859 8.98 33.04 9.94
N SER A 860 8.20 32.47 9.01
CA SER A 860 8.34 31.14 8.38
C SER A 860 8.12 29.86 9.22
N ASN A 861 6.93 29.27 9.09
CA ASN A 861 6.66 27.85 9.35
C ASN A 861 7.31 26.97 8.27
N GLN A 862 8.60 26.67 8.42
CA GLN A 862 9.27 25.54 7.75
C GLN A 862 10.39 25.05 8.68
N ARG A 863 10.10 24.11 9.59
CA ARG A 863 11.08 23.25 10.32
C ARG A 863 10.37 22.35 11.35
N THR A 864 9.53 21.41 10.90
CA THR A 864 9.03 20.32 11.77
C THR A 864 9.42 18.92 11.30
N GLY A 865 10.02 18.78 10.10
CA GLY A 865 10.39 17.48 9.53
C GLY A 865 11.78 16.92 9.87
N LYS A 866 12.59 17.60 10.69
CA LYS A 866 13.96 17.16 11.04
C LYS A 866 14.14 16.67 12.47
N SER A 867 13.05 16.61 13.25
CA SER A 867 13.11 16.20 14.67
C SER A 867 12.90 14.69 14.88
N GLN A 868 12.70 13.88 13.82
CA GLN A 868 12.51 12.43 13.96
C GLN A 868 13.80 11.61 13.81
N ASP A 869 14.86 12.18 13.22
CA ASP A 869 16.03 11.40 12.77
C ASP A 869 16.88 10.82 13.92
N TYR A 870 16.70 11.27 15.16
CA TYR A 870 17.46 10.78 16.33
C TYR A 870 16.74 9.69 17.14
N VAL A 871 15.44 9.46 16.90
CA VAL A 871 14.62 8.55 17.71
C VAL A 871 15.07 7.10 17.53
N GLU A 872 15.20 6.66 16.27
CA GLU A 872 15.64 5.32 15.92
C GLU A 872 17.07 4.97 16.39
N PRO A 873 18.11 5.82 16.20
CA PRO A 873 19.43 5.50 16.73
C PRO A 873 19.42 5.47 18.25
N THR A 874 18.67 6.34 18.92
CA THR A 874 18.57 6.33 20.39
C THR A 874 17.95 5.02 20.88
N LEU A 875 16.84 4.55 20.28
CA LEU A 875 16.23 3.26 20.64
C LEU A 875 17.24 2.09 20.53
N LYS A 876 18.00 2.03 19.43
CA LYS A 876 19.02 0.99 19.25
C LYS A 876 20.17 1.11 20.26
N ILE A 877 20.55 2.32 20.67
CA ILE A 877 21.53 2.53 21.74
C ILE A 877 20.98 2.00 23.07
N LEU A 878 19.71 2.27 23.40
CA LEU A 878 19.08 1.74 24.62
C LEU A 878 19.08 0.20 24.63
N GLU A 879 18.82 -0.45 23.50
CA GLU A 879 18.94 -1.91 23.35
C GLU A 879 20.37 -2.42 23.61
N ILE A 880 21.40 -1.70 23.14
CA ILE A 880 22.81 -2.03 23.44
C ILE A 880 23.07 -1.88 24.94
N LEU A 881 22.62 -0.79 25.56
CA LEU A 881 22.80 -0.57 27.01
C LEU A 881 22.12 -1.64 27.85
N LYS A 882 20.93 -2.11 27.45
CA LYS A 882 20.25 -3.25 28.08
C LYS A 882 21.10 -4.52 28.02
N PHE A 883 21.65 -4.83 26.84
CA PHE A 883 22.55 -5.98 26.68
C PHE A 883 23.80 -5.86 27.58
N ILE A 884 24.39 -4.68 27.67
CA ILE A 884 25.55 -4.42 28.56
C ILE A 884 25.16 -4.65 30.03
N MET A 885 23.96 -4.25 30.46
CA MET A 885 23.47 -4.52 31.81
C MET A 885 23.33 -6.02 32.08
N ASP A 886 22.85 -6.79 31.11
CA ASP A 886 22.71 -8.24 31.24
C ASP A 886 24.08 -8.95 31.35
N VAL A 887 25.06 -8.56 30.52
CA VAL A 887 26.44 -9.10 30.60
C VAL A 887 27.10 -8.76 31.94
N ARG A 888 26.83 -7.56 32.49
CA ARG A 888 27.32 -7.19 33.83
C ARG A 888 26.71 -8.05 34.93
N LEU A 889 25.43 -8.42 34.79
CA LEU A 889 24.76 -9.34 35.70
C LEU A 889 25.43 -10.71 35.65
N ASP A 890 25.73 -11.20 34.44
CA ASP A 890 26.40 -12.49 34.25
C ASP A 890 27.82 -12.51 34.84
N HIS A 891 28.59 -11.44 34.63
CA HIS A 891 29.90 -11.28 35.27
C HIS A 891 29.77 -11.29 36.80
N ALA A 892 28.76 -10.62 37.38
CA ALA A 892 28.53 -10.65 38.82
C ALA A 892 28.20 -12.07 39.33
N ILE A 893 27.38 -12.83 38.59
CA ILE A 893 27.09 -14.24 38.87
C ILE A 893 28.40 -15.05 38.81
N HIS A 894 29.23 -14.83 37.78
CA HIS A 894 30.51 -15.49 37.63
C HIS A 894 31.44 -15.25 38.81
N CYS A 895 31.60 -14.00 39.25
CA CYS A 895 32.45 -13.68 40.41
C CYS A 895 31.98 -14.40 41.69
N VAL A 896 30.67 -14.47 41.93
CA VAL A 896 30.14 -15.14 43.12
C VAL A 896 30.32 -16.65 43.05
N VAL A 897 30.10 -17.26 41.88
CA VAL A 897 30.32 -18.70 41.69
C VAL A 897 31.81 -19.06 41.78
N ALA A 898 32.70 -18.27 41.17
CA ALA A 898 34.16 -18.48 41.28
C ALA A 898 34.66 -18.32 42.71
N PHE A 899 34.13 -17.33 43.45
CA PHE A 899 34.42 -17.17 44.88
C PHE A 899 33.96 -18.38 45.70
N TYR A 900 32.75 -18.89 45.43
CA TYR A 900 32.21 -20.07 46.09
C TYR A 900 33.07 -21.32 45.82
N GLN A 901 33.47 -21.55 44.57
CA GLN A 901 34.34 -22.68 44.20
C GLN A 901 35.70 -22.58 44.89
N LYS A 902 36.35 -21.42 44.87
CA LYS A 902 37.66 -21.26 45.52
C LYS A 902 37.59 -21.51 47.02
N LYS A 903 36.51 -21.09 47.68
CA LYS A 903 36.30 -21.40 49.10
C LYS A 903 36.17 -22.91 49.32
N ILE A 904 35.39 -23.64 48.51
CA ILE A 904 35.26 -25.10 48.62
C ILE A 904 36.61 -25.82 48.45
N GLU A 905 37.44 -25.36 47.51
CA GLU A 905 38.78 -25.93 47.31
C GLU A 905 39.77 -25.57 48.45
N CYS A 906 39.68 -24.37 49.02
CA CYS A 906 40.41 -24.01 50.24
C CYS A 906 39.98 -24.85 51.45
N PHE A 907 38.70 -25.17 51.60
CA PHE A 907 38.20 -26.09 52.62
C PHE A 907 38.72 -27.52 52.40
N SER A 908 38.79 -27.97 51.13
CA SER A 908 39.31 -29.30 50.76
C SER A 908 40.82 -29.44 50.98
N SER A 909 41.59 -28.35 50.89
CA SER A 909 43.04 -28.35 51.12
C SER A 909 43.46 -28.20 52.59
N ALA A 910 42.59 -27.66 53.44
CA ALA A 910 42.84 -27.51 54.88
C ALA A 910 42.63 -28.82 55.70
N ASN A 911 41.81 -29.76 55.19
CA ASN A 911 41.55 -31.05 55.84
C ASN A 911 42.18 -32.20 55.03
N ARG A 912 43.28 -32.80 55.51
CA ARG A 912 43.83 -34.06 54.95
C ARG A 912 42.90 -35.24 55.26
N PHE A 913 41.91 -35.55 54.41
CA PHE A 913 41.27 -36.88 54.36
C PHE A 913 40.73 -37.21 52.95
N PRO A 914 40.68 -38.50 52.53
CA PRO A 914 40.52 -38.90 51.13
C PRO A 914 39.06 -38.97 50.62
N ASP A 915 38.82 -38.35 49.46
CA ASP A 915 37.90 -38.64 48.33
C ASP A 915 36.52 -39.32 48.51
N SER A 916 35.92 -39.45 49.70
CA SER A 916 34.63 -40.17 49.82
C SER A 916 33.51 -39.52 50.63
N CYS A 917 33.59 -38.25 51.03
CA CYS A 917 32.49 -37.59 51.75
C CYS A 917 32.32 -36.11 51.37
N LEU A 918 31.56 -35.83 50.31
CA LEU A 918 30.96 -34.51 50.05
C LEU A 918 29.64 -34.29 50.83
N GLU A 919 29.26 -35.22 51.71
CA GLU A 919 27.88 -35.26 52.23
C GLU A 919 27.65 -34.62 53.60
N LYS A 920 28.65 -34.06 54.29
CA LYS A 920 28.40 -33.38 55.58
C LYS A 920 29.33 -32.18 55.81
N LEU A 921 29.01 -31.05 55.17
CA LEU A 921 29.23 -29.75 55.81
C LEU A 921 28.23 -29.66 56.99
N SER A 922 28.64 -29.12 58.13
CA SER A 922 27.67 -28.87 59.21
C SER A 922 26.73 -27.72 58.82
N GLN A 923 25.47 -27.75 59.25
CA GLN A 923 24.48 -26.69 58.94
C GLN A 923 24.99 -25.28 59.30
N ASP A 924 25.79 -25.17 60.36
CA ASP A 924 26.39 -23.89 60.79
C ASP A 924 27.51 -23.42 59.85
N GLU A 925 28.30 -24.34 59.28
CA GLU A 925 29.34 -24.03 58.28
C GLU A 925 28.73 -23.68 56.92
N GLU A 926 27.65 -24.35 56.50
CA GLU A 926 26.87 -23.96 55.31
C GLU A 926 26.27 -22.56 55.48
N CYS A 927 25.66 -22.28 56.64
CA CYS A 927 25.13 -20.95 56.94
C CYS A 927 26.23 -19.88 57.01
N SER A 928 27.43 -20.21 57.51
CA SER A 928 28.58 -19.29 57.52
C SER A 928 29.10 -19.02 56.11
N LEU A 929 29.27 -20.05 55.28
CA LEU A 929 29.67 -19.93 53.87
C LEU A 929 28.65 -19.12 53.06
N VAL A 930 27.36 -19.39 53.26
CA VAL A 930 26.28 -18.64 52.61
C VAL A 930 26.27 -17.18 53.09
N ASN A 931 26.45 -16.92 54.38
CA ASN A 931 26.55 -15.55 54.91
C ASN A 931 27.80 -14.82 54.41
N GLU A 932 28.94 -15.50 54.24
CA GLU A 932 30.16 -14.92 53.68
C GLU A 932 30.07 -14.70 52.15
N CYS A 933 29.38 -15.58 51.41
CA CYS A 933 29.09 -15.37 49.99
C CYS A 933 28.08 -14.24 49.80
N ILE A 934 27.10 -14.11 50.69
CA ILE A 934 26.17 -12.98 50.76
C ILE A 934 26.93 -11.70 51.13
N GLU A 935 27.83 -11.73 52.11
CA GLU A 935 28.71 -10.61 52.45
C GLU A 935 29.62 -10.25 51.26
N PHE A 936 30.21 -11.22 50.57
CA PHE A 936 31.04 -10.98 49.36
C PHE A 936 30.22 -10.35 48.22
N ALA A 937 29.00 -10.84 47.98
CA ALA A 937 28.06 -10.24 47.03
C ALA A 937 27.62 -8.82 47.43
N LEU A 938 27.60 -8.53 48.74
CA LEU A 938 27.26 -7.21 49.30
C LEU A 938 28.48 -6.27 49.47
N GLN A 939 29.71 -6.79 49.50
CA GLN A 939 30.96 -6.08 49.84
C GLN A 939 31.97 -6.01 48.68
N MET A 940 31.55 -6.03 47.41
CA MET A 940 32.45 -5.72 46.27
C MET A 940 33.10 -4.32 46.44
N LYS A 941 34.23 -4.27 47.15
CA LYS A 941 35.11 -3.13 47.42
C LYS A 941 36.47 -3.41 46.75
N PRO A 942 37.15 -2.38 46.23
CA PRO A 942 38.50 -2.54 45.71
C PRO A 942 39.48 -2.57 46.88
N ASP A 943 40.27 -3.64 47.00
CA ASP A 943 41.58 -3.49 47.65
C ASP A 943 42.48 -2.75 46.66
N THR A 944 42.64 -1.45 46.90
CA THR A 944 43.75 -0.68 46.36
C THR A 944 45.04 -1.16 47.02
N THR A 945 45.80 -2.02 46.33
CA THR A 945 47.26 -2.09 46.44
C THR A 945 47.87 -2.59 45.14
N ASP A 946 48.82 -1.79 44.64
CA ASP A 946 49.85 -2.06 43.63
C ASP A 946 49.55 -1.75 42.15
N CYS A 947 49.77 -0.48 41.80
CA CYS A 947 50.77 -0.17 40.77
C CYS A 947 51.55 1.10 41.17
N PRO A 948 52.87 1.16 40.91
CA PRO A 948 53.83 1.92 41.71
C PRO A 948 53.98 3.35 41.19
N TYR A 949 53.86 4.37 42.04
CA TYR A 949 54.72 5.56 42.02
C TYR A 949 54.44 6.43 43.27
N VAL A 950 55.54 6.73 43.97
CA VAL A 950 55.75 7.80 44.97
C VAL A 950 55.50 7.44 46.46
N THR A 951 56.51 7.84 47.23
CA THR A 951 56.94 7.45 48.58
C THR A 951 56.31 8.25 49.73
N GLU A 952 56.31 7.57 50.88
CA GLU A 952 56.41 8.03 52.28
C GLU A 952 56.36 9.55 52.58
N SER A 953 55.29 9.95 53.28
CA SER A 953 55.37 10.55 54.63
C SER A 953 53.96 10.93 55.08
N ASP A 954 53.69 10.81 56.38
CA ASP A 954 52.51 11.39 57.07
C ASP A 954 51.19 10.59 57.07
N LYS A 955 51.29 9.33 57.51
CA LYS A 955 50.32 8.87 58.52
C LYS A 955 50.66 9.54 59.84
N LYS A 956 49.85 10.50 60.30
CA LYS A 956 49.51 10.69 61.72
C LYS A 956 48.59 11.90 61.92
N SER A 957 47.32 11.63 62.21
CA SER A 957 46.61 12.08 63.42
C SER A 957 45.10 12.12 63.19
N PHE A 958 44.35 11.95 64.29
CA PHE A 958 42.89 12.05 64.43
C PHE A 958 42.02 10.81 64.11
N LYS A 959 41.71 10.05 65.17
CA LYS A 959 40.29 9.71 65.50
C LYS A 959 39.62 11.02 65.97
N PRO A 960 38.33 11.33 65.70
CA PRO A 960 37.18 10.65 66.34
C PRO A 960 35.85 10.67 65.51
N VAL A 961 34.93 9.70 65.66
CA VAL A 961 33.64 9.73 66.42
C VAL A 961 32.38 9.96 65.56
N SER A 962 31.32 9.26 66.00
CA SER A 962 29.88 9.24 65.69
C SER A 962 29.28 10.50 65.03
N ASP A 963 28.21 10.46 64.24
CA ASP A 963 26.90 9.83 64.47
C ASP A 963 26.04 10.00 63.21
N GLY A 964 24.94 9.23 63.09
CA GLY A 964 23.79 9.65 62.29
C GLY A 964 23.35 8.69 61.18
N LYS A 965 22.40 7.81 61.53
CA LYS A 965 21.65 6.91 60.65
C LYS A 965 20.96 7.65 59.49
N SER A 966 21.14 7.17 58.26
CA SER A 966 20.05 6.69 57.39
C SER A 966 20.57 6.17 56.03
N SER A 967 20.30 4.89 55.78
CA SER A 967 20.25 4.21 54.47
C SER A 967 21.43 4.43 53.50
N SER A 968 22.57 3.81 53.78
CA SER A 968 23.54 3.44 52.73
C SER A 968 23.28 1.99 52.29
N SER A 969 22.38 1.80 51.34
CA SER A 969 22.34 0.57 50.54
C SER A 969 23.70 0.39 49.85
N PRO A 970 24.39 -0.76 49.98
CA PRO A 970 25.69 -0.98 49.38
C PRO A 970 25.52 -1.11 47.85
N ARG A 971 26.22 -0.27 47.09
CA ARG A 971 26.20 -0.24 45.62
C ARG A 971 27.36 -1.07 45.08
N LEU A 972 27.07 -1.99 44.13
CA LEU A 972 28.06 -2.70 43.32
C LEU A 972 28.91 -1.70 42.50
N GLU A 973 30.14 -1.39 42.92
CA GLU A 973 30.99 -0.35 42.30
C GLU A 973 32.18 -0.88 41.45
N LEU A 974 32.12 -2.09 40.88
CA LEU A 974 33.24 -2.59 40.04
C LEU A 974 33.03 -2.54 38.51
N LEU A 975 31.84 -2.18 38.00
CA LEU A 975 31.54 -2.17 36.55
C LEU A 975 30.65 -0.99 36.13
N ASP A 976 30.94 0.23 36.57
CA ASP A 976 30.08 1.37 36.25
C ASP A 976 30.05 1.70 34.74
N ILE A 977 28.87 1.57 34.11
CA ILE A 977 28.62 1.93 32.70
C ILE A 977 28.92 3.42 32.45
N ASP A 978 28.89 4.23 33.51
CA ASP A 978 28.87 5.68 33.43
C ASP A 978 30.18 6.35 33.84
N GLY A 979 31.02 5.65 34.62
CA GLY A 979 32.17 6.23 35.34
C GLY A 979 31.82 7.33 36.35
N GLN A 980 30.53 7.67 36.52
CA GLN A 980 30.00 8.75 37.37
C GLN A 980 28.98 8.26 38.41
N LYS A 981 29.09 7.00 38.83
CA LYS A 981 28.21 6.33 39.81
C LYS A 981 26.74 6.33 39.37
N GLY A 982 26.48 6.14 38.07
CA GLY A 982 25.15 6.07 37.47
C GLY A 982 24.35 7.38 37.40
N ARG A 983 24.97 8.53 37.70
CA ARG A 983 24.30 9.84 37.67
C ARG A 983 23.96 10.29 36.25
N LEU A 984 24.84 10.05 35.29
CA LEU A 984 24.65 10.45 33.90
C LEU A 984 23.55 9.56 33.26
N MET A 985 23.56 8.25 33.48
CA MET A 985 22.49 7.31 33.09
C MET A 985 21.12 7.78 33.61
N THR A 986 21.00 8.06 34.91
CA THR A 986 19.73 8.52 35.51
C THR A 986 19.27 9.84 34.89
N THR A 987 20.21 10.77 34.68
CA THR A 987 19.93 12.09 34.10
C THR A 987 19.48 11.97 32.64
N VAL A 988 20.14 11.13 31.86
CA VAL A 988 19.81 10.87 30.46
C VAL A 988 18.44 10.23 30.35
N MET A 989 18.14 9.18 31.12
CA MET A 989 16.83 8.52 31.10
C MET A 989 15.70 9.47 31.52
N ALA A 990 15.93 10.30 32.54
CA ALA A 990 14.96 11.31 32.97
C ALA A 990 14.71 12.37 31.88
N ARG A 991 15.73 12.75 31.09
CA ARG A 991 15.57 13.67 29.95
C ARG A 991 14.81 13.00 28.80
N LEU A 992 15.11 11.74 28.47
CA LEU A 992 14.41 10.98 27.44
C LEU A 992 12.94 10.72 27.77
N PHE A 993 12.60 10.60 29.06
CA PHE A 993 11.21 10.48 29.53
C PHE A 993 10.35 11.71 29.16
N LEU A 994 10.95 12.90 29.05
CA LEU A 994 10.25 14.12 28.67
C LEU A 994 10.00 14.23 27.16
N SER A 995 10.44 13.26 26.36
CA SER A 995 10.25 13.25 24.91
C SER A 995 8.80 12.92 24.51
N PRO A 996 8.31 13.42 23.36
CA PRO A 996 6.94 13.14 22.88
C PRO A 996 6.75 11.72 22.32
N HIS A 997 7.80 10.90 22.23
CA HIS A 997 7.78 9.61 21.56
C HIS A 997 7.54 8.44 22.53
N LYS A 998 6.41 7.75 22.37
CA LYS A 998 5.98 6.65 23.25
C LYS A 998 7.02 5.53 23.42
N ASN A 999 7.70 5.13 22.35
CA ASN A 999 8.67 4.03 22.40
C ASN A 999 9.91 4.40 23.22
N LEU A 1000 10.44 5.62 23.05
CA LEU A 1000 11.57 6.12 23.84
C LEU A 1000 11.23 6.22 25.34
N VAL A 1001 10.02 6.66 25.66
CA VAL A 1001 9.53 6.73 27.04
C VAL A 1001 9.45 5.33 27.66
N THR A 1002 8.96 4.35 26.91
CA THR A 1002 8.81 2.98 27.42
C THR A 1002 10.17 2.34 27.70
N GLU A 1003 11.09 2.42 26.74
CA GLU A 1003 12.44 1.84 26.86
C GLU A 1003 13.29 2.54 27.93
N SER A 1004 13.18 3.88 28.05
CA SER A 1004 13.92 4.64 29.07
C SER A 1004 13.42 4.38 30.49
N LEU A 1005 12.10 4.22 30.68
CA LEU A 1005 11.52 3.83 31.97
C LEU A 1005 11.99 2.43 32.38
N GLU A 1006 11.98 1.47 31.47
CA GLU A 1006 12.44 0.11 31.77
C GLU A 1006 13.89 0.12 32.25
N LEU A 1007 14.80 0.79 31.54
CA LEU A 1007 16.19 0.93 31.95
C LEU A 1007 16.35 1.63 33.31
N LEU A 1008 15.55 2.66 33.57
CA LEU A 1008 15.55 3.37 34.87
C LEU A 1008 15.15 2.45 36.03
N PHE A 1009 14.08 1.64 35.84
CA PHE A 1009 13.66 0.66 36.84
C PHE A 1009 14.72 -0.43 37.04
N ARG A 1010 15.32 -0.97 35.97
CA ARG A 1010 16.41 -1.97 36.07
C ARG A 1010 17.62 -1.40 36.81
N GLN A 1011 17.97 -0.14 36.58
CA GLN A 1011 19.11 0.50 37.26
C GLN A 1011 18.91 0.57 38.78
N HIS A 1012 17.69 0.80 39.26
CA HIS A 1012 17.38 0.81 40.69
C HIS A 1012 17.06 -0.58 41.27
N GLY A 1013 16.70 -1.56 40.42
CA GLY A 1013 16.34 -2.94 40.78
C GLY A 1013 17.47 -3.98 40.68
N GLN A 1014 18.73 -3.57 40.50
CA GLN A 1014 19.86 -4.48 40.23
C GLN A 1014 20.02 -5.65 41.22
N TYR A 1015 19.80 -5.42 42.52
CA TYR A 1015 19.92 -6.46 43.55
C TYR A 1015 18.81 -7.53 43.43
N GLU A 1016 17.60 -7.11 43.10
CA GLU A 1016 16.46 -8.01 42.94
C GLU A 1016 16.64 -8.87 41.68
N GLU A 1017 17.06 -8.26 40.56
CA GLU A 1017 17.41 -8.98 39.34
C GLU A 1017 18.54 -9.99 39.58
N PHE A 1018 19.60 -9.59 40.28
CA PHE A 1018 20.71 -10.49 40.63
C PHE A 1018 20.24 -11.66 41.49
N SER A 1019 19.43 -11.41 42.52
CA SER A 1019 18.88 -12.46 43.38
C SER A 1019 18.01 -13.46 42.61
N ILE A 1020 17.20 -12.97 41.67
CA ILE A 1020 16.35 -13.82 40.82
C ILE A 1020 17.22 -14.64 39.87
N ALA A 1021 18.20 -14.02 39.22
CA ALA A 1021 19.08 -14.70 38.28
C ALA A 1021 19.96 -15.77 38.97
N MET A 1022 20.51 -15.47 40.15
CA MET A 1022 21.26 -16.44 40.97
C MET A 1022 20.40 -17.64 41.38
N ARG A 1023 19.11 -17.43 41.71
CA ARG A 1023 18.17 -18.52 42.01
C ARG A 1023 17.87 -19.42 40.80
N GLN A 1024 18.03 -18.89 39.60
CA GLN A 1024 17.79 -19.61 38.34
C GLN A 1024 19.06 -20.26 37.78
N ALA A 1025 20.24 -19.82 38.21
CA ALA A 1025 21.51 -20.41 37.82
C ALA A 1025 21.63 -21.86 38.31
N ARG A 1026 22.17 -22.74 37.45
CA ARG A 1026 22.29 -24.18 37.64
C ARG A 1026 23.69 -24.69 37.39
#